data_AF-A0A251XG80-F1
#
_entry.id   AF-A0A251XG80-F1
#
_cell.length_a   1.000
_cell.length_b   1.000
_cell.length_c   1.000
_cell.angle_alpha   90.00
_cell.angle_beta   90.00
_cell.angle_gamma   90.00
#
_symmetry.space_group_name_H-M   'P 1'
#
loop_
_entity.id
_entity.type
_entity.pdbx_description
1 polymer ?
#
loop_
_entity_poly.entity_id
_entity_poly.type
_entity_poly.pdbx_seq_one_letter_code
_entity_poly.pdbx_strand_id
1 'polypeptide(L)'
;MRTPISTYRFQVRESFDLAAVAEQLPYVKDLGADWVYLSPILAAEPGSDHGYDVVDHSQVDPSRGGAAGMKAVADRAHELGLGVLVDIVPNHVGVATPVESLWWWDLLTHGTASRYADAFDVDWDFGQGKVRIPVLGDGETELDELTLVRGDDGTVELRYYDQRFPVAPGTAEDDADARTVHERQSYELINWRRADAELNYRRFFAVNTLAGIRVELPRVFEESHAEISRWFREGLADGLRVDHPDGLLDPKGYLDDLARITGGAYVLVEKILEPGETLPTDWATAGTTGYDALAEIDRVLVDPDGQVELDHLEASLRGLPQGELTSWADMIRGTKRGIADGILRSEVLRLERLVEDAPADAADALAELLATFPVYRSYLPGGLHHLEEAAEAARASRPDLVATIDALMPQLSDPSTAVAQRFQQTSGMVMAKGVEDTAFYRYSRLVSLNEVGADPSIFAIDVDDFHARQQERHRIAPHAMTTLSTHDTKRGEDVRARIDVLSETPEAWRDALGQLREVAPTGDGPFENLLWQTLVGTWPASRERLHAYAEKASREAGDSTTWTAPDEAFEERMHALVDAAFDDPRARTIVAGLYDRLSGPGWSNSLAAKAIQLTAPGMPDVYQGSELWETSLVDPDNRREVDFGMRRAALDAVLKGAEPAIDETGAAKLLVTARALRLRREHPELFTGYEPVRATGDAAAHVIAFDRGGAITVATRLPVGSRRAADGDPPPSRSRGRARRPRQRSAPRRRARVRRRAPRRLPGRDPRARIHRSRPHPREPSMTDDRFDIWAPKARTLALSVGDERLPLSPVGDGWWTLDADRAEALPSGDLDYGYLVDDAETPLPDPRSRRQPEGVHGRSRTYDPSSFAWTDQAWTGRQLAGAVIYEMHIGTFTPDGTLDSAIDRLDHLVALGSTSWRCCRSTASTARTTGATTGSSGTRCRRPTADPRPTSASSTRATPAASAWCRTSSTTTSARRGTTCPSTARTSTRRRRTRGDPASTSTARTPAPSASTSSTTRSCGSATTTSTRCAWMRCTRSWTTRRRTSSRSSRCRSTCCPRTSGVRSRSSRSPTSTTRSSSPRARRTATGSTRSGATTSTTPSMSRSRARRPATTRTSRRSGPSPR
;
A
#
# COMPACT_ATOMS: atom_id res chain seq x y z
N MET A 1 25.65 9.31 13.68
CA MET A 1 24.50 9.11 12.78
C MET A 1 25.02 9.04 11.35
N ARG A 2 24.62 8.02 10.59
CA ARG A 2 24.71 8.00 9.13
C ARG A 2 23.41 8.61 8.61
N THR A 3 23.47 9.43 7.56
CA THR A 3 22.29 10.03 6.93
C THR A 3 22.26 9.58 5.48
N PRO A 4 21.11 9.12 4.94
CA PRO A 4 20.99 8.78 3.53
C PRO A 4 21.20 9.98 2.62
N ILE A 5 21.83 9.74 1.47
CA ILE A 5 21.88 10.69 0.34
C ILE A 5 20.59 10.58 -0.50
N SER A 6 20.00 9.38 -0.55
CA SER A 6 18.76 9.00 -1.24
C SER A 6 18.28 7.61 -0.77
N THR A 7 17.01 7.29 -0.98
CA THR A 7 16.39 5.99 -0.68
C THR A 7 15.70 5.36 -1.90
N TYR A 8 15.44 4.05 -1.82
CA TYR A 8 14.62 3.31 -2.76
C TYR A 8 13.63 2.42 -2.01
N ARG A 9 12.31 2.66 -2.12
CA ARG A 9 11.25 1.96 -1.36
C ARG A 9 10.82 0.64 -2.02
N PHE A 10 10.87 -0.45 -1.26
CA PHE A 10 10.33 -1.76 -1.59
C PHE A 10 9.06 -2.09 -0.80
N GLN A 11 8.08 -2.73 -1.45
CA GLN A 11 6.88 -3.31 -0.86
C GLN A 11 7.08 -4.83 -0.64
N VAL A 12 7.51 -5.21 0.57
CA VAL A 12 7.88 -6.59 0.94
C VAL A 12 6.65 -7.41 1.31
N ARG A 13 6.47 -8.55 0.64
CA ARG A 13 5.32 -9.47 0.76
C ARG A 13 5.77 -10.92 0.53
N GLU A 14 4.86 -11.90 0.62
CA GLU A 14 5.21 -13.32 0.40
C GLU A 14 5.76 -13.61 -1.01
N SER A 15 5.19 -13.01 -2.06
CA SER A 15 5.69 -13.16 -3.45
C SER A 15 6.95 -12.33 -3.77
N PHE A 16 7.34 -11.41 -2.89
CA PHE A 16 8.55 -10.58 -3.04
C PHE A 16 9.15 -10.34 -1.65
N ASP A 17 9.80 -11.39 -1.14
CA ASP A 17 10.29 -11.49 0.22
C ASP A 17 11.65 -10.77 0.42
N LEU A 18 12.20 -10.85 1.63
CA LEU A 18 13.50 -10.26 1.95
C LEU A 18 14.66 -10.93 1.18
N ALA A 19 14.56 -12.20 0.78
CA ALA A 19 15.55 -12.81 -0.12
C ALA A 19 15.47 -12.19 -1.55
N ALA A 20 14.27 -12.02 -2.10
CA ALA A 20 14.06 -11.36 -3.39
C ALA A 20 14.56 -9.91 -3.39
N VAL A 21 14.35 -9.16 -2.30
CA VAL A 21 14.94 -7.83 -2.07
C VAL A 21 16.48 -7.89 -2.11
N ALA A 22 17.10 -8.84 -1.41
CA ALA A 22 18.56 -9.00 -1.36
C ALA A 22 19.18 -9.22 -2.77
N GLU A 23 18.48 -9.91 -3.67
CA GLU A 23 18.88 -10.09 -5.08
C GLU A 23 18.77 -8.82 -5.95
N GLN A 24 17.90 -7.86 -5.56
CA GLN A 24 17.76 -6.59 -6.28
C GLN A 24 18.72 -5.49 -5.80
N LEU A 25 19.34 -5.62 -4.62
CA LEU A 25 20.28 -4.63 -4.08
C LEU A 25 21.43 -4.22 -5.04
N PRO A 26 22.01 -5.11 -5.87
CA PRO A 26 22.98 -4.71 -6.89
C PRO A 26 22.40 -3.73 -7.92
N TYR A 27 21.15 -3.94 -8.36
CA TYR A 27 20.46 -3.03 -9.27
C TYR A 27 20.23 -1.66 -8.62
N VAL A 28 19.79 -1.64 -7.36
CA VAL A 28 19.57 -0.39 -6.60
C VAL A 28 20.89 0.40 -6.43
N LYS A 29 22.01 -0.29 -6.18
CA LYS A 29 23.34 0.34 -6.18
C LYS A 29 23.75 0.89 -7.54
N ASP A 30 23.55 0.13 -8.61
CA ASP A 30 23.96 0.55 -9.96
C ASP A 30 23.09 1.70 -10.49
N LEU A 31 21.81 1.73 -10.10
CA LEU A 31 20.87 2.84 -10.33
C LEU A 31 21.35 4.12 -9.64
N GLY A 32 21.91 4.03 -8.44
CA GLY A 32 22.59 5.14 -7.79
C GLY A 32 22.14 5.48 -6.38
N ALA A 33 21.14 4.77 -5.84
CA ALA A 33 20.66 5.00 -4.49
C ALA A 33 21.75 4.73 -3.43
N ASP A 34 21.57 5.29 -2.23
CA ASP A 34 22.46 5.09 -1.08
C ASP A 34 21.82 4.15 -0.05
N TRP A 35 20.52 4.25 0.26
CA TRP A 35 19.83 3.34 1.17
C TRP A 35 18.66 2.62 0.49
N VAL A 36 18.33 1.43 0.99
CA VAL A 36 17.02 0.79 0.73
C VAL A 36 16.05 1.12 1.84
N TYR A 37 14.78 1.23 1.47
CA TYR A 37 13.67 1.53 2.36
C TYR A 37 12.67 0.37 2.27
N LEU A 38 12.55 -0.40 3.35
CA LEU A 38 11.64 -1.53 3.42
C LEU A 38 10.29 -1.08 3.97
N SER A 39 9.19 -1.65 3.46
CA SER A 39 7.87 -1.67 4.14
C SER A 39 7.94 -2.39 5.50
N PRO A 40 6.87 -2.41 6.31
CA PRO A 40 6.88 -3.13 7.58
C PRO A 40 7.24 -4.60 7.40
N ILE A 41 8.09 -5.10 8.31
CA ILE A 41 8.63 -6.47 8.29
C ILE A 41 8.37 -7.27 9.58
N LEU A 42 7.68 -6.70 10.57
CA LEU A 42 7.21 -7.48 11.72
C LEU A 42 6.08 -8.42 11.27
N ALA A 43 5.85 -9.51 12.00
CA ALA A 43 4.83 -10.49 11.63
C ALA A 43 3.43 -9.86 11.60
N ALA A 44 2.75 -9.96 10.45
CA ALA A 44 1.44 -9.39 10.18
C ALA A 44 0.37 -10.48 9.91
N GLU A 45 -0.87 -10.06 9.67
CA GLU A 45 -1.98 -10.98 9.31
C GLU A 45 -1.57 -11.90 8.12
N PRO A 46 -1.91 -13.21 8.15
CA PRO A 46 -1.57 -14.13 7.07
C PRO A 46 -2.10 -13.69 5.70
N GLY A 47 -1.21 -13.59 4.71
CA GLY A 47 -1.56 -13.09 3.37
C GLY A 47 -1.58 -11.56 3.24
N SER A 48 -1.17 -10.82 4.27
CA SER A 48 -0.99 -9.36 4.20
C SER A 48 0.04 -8.97 3.14
N ASP A 49 -0.36 -8.11 2.21
CA ASP A 49 0.49 -7.62 1.12
C ASP A 49 1.23 -6.30 1.46
N HIS A 50 1.07 -5.81 2.70
CA HIS A 50 1.58 -4.50 3.15
C HIS A 50 2.25 -4.46 4.54
N GLY A 51 1.84 -5.31 5.49
CA GLY A 51 2.49 -5.48 6.79
C GLY A 51 2.11 -4.48 7.90
N TYR A 52 1.27 -3.48 7.63
CA TYR A 52 0.74 -2.55 8.65
C TYR A 52 -0.15 -3.21 9.73
N ASP A 53 -0.78 -4.32 9.37
CA ASP A 53 -1.60 -5.21 10.19
C ASP A 53 -0.75 -6.18 11.05
N VAL A 54 0.20 -5.62 11.82
CA VAL A 54 1.13 -6.37 12.69
C VAL A 54 0.38 -7.19 13.74
N VAL A 55 0.59 -8.51 13.81
CA VAL A 55 0.00 -9.42 14.80
C VAL A 55 0.97 -9.85 15.90
N ASP A 56 2.28 -9.82 15.63
CA ASP A 56 3.34 -10.17 16.60
C ASP A 56 4.60 -9.31 16.42
N HIS A 57 4.87 -8.45 17.40
CA HIS A 57 6.05 -7.58 17.45
C HIS A 57 7.37 -8.30 17.76
N SER A 58 7.33 -9.58 18.17
CA SER A 58 8.52 -10.27 18.70
C SER A 58 9.45 -10.85 17.63
N GLN A 59 9.04 -10.82 16.36
CA GLN A 59 9.78 -11.42 15.24
C GLN A 59 9.56 -10.69 13.91
N VAL A 60 10.55 -10.80 13.02
CA VAL A 60 10.39 -10.50 11.59
C VAL A 60 9.50 -11.59 10.97
N ASP A 61 8.57 -11.18 10.11
CA ASP A 61 7.54 -12.01 9.50
C ASP A 61 8.09 -13.25 8.78
N PRO A 62 7.71 -14.49 9.17
CA PRO A 62 8.14 -15.71 8.52
C PRO A 62 7.79 -15.80 7.02
N SER A 63 6.65 -15.25 6.58
CA SER A 63 6.23 -15.24 5.17
C SER A 63 7.10 -14.34 4.30
N ARG A 64 7.66 -13.28 4.90
CA ARG A 64 8.60 -12.34 4.26
C ARG A 64 10.06 -12.78 4.37
N GLY A 65 10.32 -14.05 4.72
CA GLY A 65 11.67 -14.64 4.87
C GLY A 65 12.26 -14.53 6.29
N GLY A 66 11.54 -13.91 7.23
CA GLY A 66 11.88 -13.85 8.66
C GLY A 66 13.22 -13.21 8.99
N ALA A 67 13.71 -13.48 10.21
CA ALA A 67 14.98 -12.94 10.70
C ALA A 67 16.21 -13.36 9.84
N ALA A 68 16.11 -14.47 9.10
CA ALA A 68 17.14 -14.89 8.14
C ALA A 68 17.15 -14.00 6.89
N GLY A 69 15.98 -13.71 6.32
CA GLY A 69 15.83 -12.75 5.21
C GLY A 69 16.28 -11.35 5.60
N MET A 70 15.88 -10.84 6.76
CA MET A 70 16.33 -9.52 7.24
C MET A 70 17.85 -9.45 7.40
N LYS A 71 18.49 -10.52 7.91
CA LYS A 71 19.95 -10.58 7.95
C LYS A 71 20.58 -10.63 6.56
N ALA A 72 19.98 -11.36 5.60
CA ALA A 72 20.48 -11.41 4.22
C ALA A 72 20.41 -10.03 3.54
N VAL A 73 19.33 -9.26 3.73
CA VAL A 73 19.22 -7.88 3.24
C VAL A 73 20.28 -6.98 3.89
N ALA A 74 20.43 -7.01 5.22
CA ALA A 74 21.40 -6.19 5.93
C ALA A 74 22.85 -6.48 5.51
N ASP A 75 23.27 -7.76 5.57
CA ASP A 75 24.61 -8.19 5.14
C ASP A 75 24.88 -7.74 3.70
N ARG A 76 23.92 -7.96 2.80
CA ARG A 76 24.09 -7.66 1.37
C ARG A 76 24.04 -6.16 1.07
N ALA A 77 23.25 -5.38 1.80
CA ALA A 77 23.26 -3.92 1.73
C ALA A 77 24.62 -3.36 2.15
N HIS A 78 25.14 -3.80 3.30
CA HIS A 78 26.40 -3.31 3.86
C HIS A 78 27.63 -3.78 3.06
N GLU A 79 27.64 -5.00 2.51
CA GLU A 79 28.62 -5.43 1.48
C GLU A 79 28.66 -4.49 0.27
N LEU A 80 27.48 -4.03 -0.16
CA LEU A 80 27.34 -3.10 -1.28
C LEU A 80 27.60 -1.64 -0.87
N GLY A 81 27.78 -1.34 0.42
CA GLY A 81 27.94 0.01 0.96
C GLY A 81 26.64 0.79 1.09
N LEU A 82 25.49 0.15 0.86
CA LEU A 82 24.17 0.74 1.06
C LEU A 82 23.82 0.87 2.56
N GLY A 83 22.76 1.57 2.90
CA GLY A 83 22.13 1.54 4.24
C GLY A 83 20.72 0.95 4.20
N VAL A 84 20.16 0.63 5.37
CA VAL A 84 18.81 0.04 5.51
C VAL A 84 17.90 0.95 6.37
N LEU A 85 16.87 1.50 5.75
CA LEU A 85 15.74 2.19 6.37
C LEU A 85 14.58 1.19 6.50
N VAL A 86 13.99 1.05 7.70
CA VAL A 86 12.87 0.12 7.93
C VAL A 86 11.63 0.89 8.40
N ASP A 87 10.48 0.56 7.84
CA ASP A 87 9.18 1.08 8.27
C ASP A 87 8.67 0.34 9.53
N ILE A 88 8.13 1.08 10.50
CA ILE A 88 7.62 0.54 11.77
C ILE A 88 6.29 1.16 12.18
N VAL A 89 5.45 0.36 12.83
CA VAL A 89 4.03 0.65 13.08
C VAL A 89 3.73 0.69 14.58
N PRO A 90 3.92 1.84 15.26
CA PRO A 90 3.77 1.94 16.72
C PRO A 90 2.34 2.22 17.19
N ASN A 91 1.44 2.60 16.28
CA ASN A 91 0.11 3.10 16.64
C ASN A 91 -0.93 1.98 16.90
N HIS A 92 -0.83 0.85 16.19
CA HIS A 92 -1.90 -0.13 16.09
C HIS A 92 -1.38 -1.54 15.74
N VAL A 93 -2.26 -2.54 15.87
CA VAL A 93 -2.01 -3.96 15.53
C VAL A 93 -3.17 -4.57 14.75
N GLY A 94 -2.89 -5.58 13.94
CA GLY A 94 -3.89 -6.42 13.27
C GLY A 94 -4.74 -7.20 14.28
N VAL A 95 -6.06 -7.18 14.06
CA VAL A 95 -7.06 -7.95 14.82
C VAL A 95 -8.15 -8.53 13.89
N ALA A 96 -7.83 -8.71 12.60
CA ALA A 96 -8.73 -9.31 11.61
C ALA A 96 -8.90 -10.81 11.87
N THR A 97 -7.82 -11.50 12.26
CA THR A 97 -7.80 -12.90 12.65
C THR A 97 -7.40 -13.00 14.13
N PRO A 98 -8.36 -12.93 15.09
CA PRO A 98 -8.05 -12.74 16.51
C PRO A 98 -7.10 -13.75 17.15
N VAL A 99 -6.98 -14.95 16.58
CA VAL A 99 -6.12 -16.05 17.05
C VAL A 99 -4.65 -15.91 16.65
N GLU A 100 -4.35 -15.16 15.59
CA GLU A 100 -2.96 -14.85 15.19
C GLU A 100 -2.41 -13.66 15.99
N SER A 101 -3.28 -12.72 16.36
CA SER A 101 -2.95 -11.52 17.15
C SER A 101 -2.74 -11.84 18.64
N LEU A 102 -1.48 -12.15 18.99
CA LEU A 102 -1.11 -12.69 20.31
C LEU A 102 -1.56 -11.86 21.51
N TRP A 103 -1.52 -10.52 21.39
CA TRP A 103 -1.94 -9.62 22.46
C TRP A 103 -3.47 -9.52 22.55
N TRP A 104 -4.16 -9.54 21.41
CA TRP A 104 -5.61 -9.44 21.34
C TRP A 104 -6.29 -10.73 21.80
N TRP A 105 -5.74 -11.91 21.46
CA TRP A 105 -6.28 -13.19 21.95
C TRP A 105 -6.28 -13.28 23.48
N ASP A 106 -5.18 -12.89 24.14
CA ASP A 106 -5.09 -12.84 25.61
C ASP A 106 -6.05 -11.79 26.21
N LEU A 107 -6.20 -10.63 25.56
CA LEU A 107 -7.22 -9.62 25.91
C LEU A 107 -8.64 -10.19 25.86
N LEU A 108 -9.00 -10.88 24.78
CA LEU A 108 -10.34 -11.47 24.63
C LEU A 108 -10.57 -12.66 25.58
N THR A 109 -9.51 -13.40 25.94
CA THR A 109 -9.58 -14.57 26.85
C THR A 109 -9.70 -14.16 28.32
N HIS A 110 -9.16 -13.00 28.71
CA HIS A 110 -9.01 -12.60 30.12
C HIS A 110 -9.61 -11.23 30.47
N GLY A 111 -10.05 -10.43 29.48
CA GLY A 111 -10.68 -9.13 29.69
C GLY A 111 -9.77 -8.17 30.46
N THR A 112 -10.34 -7.48 31.45
CA THR A 112 -9.60 -6.58 32.35
C THR A 112 -8.57 -7.28 33.25
N ALA A 113 -8.52 -8.62 33.28
CA ALA A 113 -7.47 -9.39 33.95
C ALA A 113 -6.33 -9.83 33.01
N SER A 114 -6.41 -9.52 31.70
CA SER A 114 -5.34 -9.74 30.72
C SER A 114 -4.07 -8.97 31.08
N ARG A 115 -2.91 -9.56 30.75
CA ARG A 115 -1.61 -8.86 30.83
C ARG A 115 -1.42 -7.77 29.76
N TYR A 116 -2.40 -7.55 28.89
CA TYR A 116 -2.42 -6.52 27.85
C TYR A 116 -3.67 -5.62 27.95
N ALA A 117 -4.46 -5.71 29.03
CA ALA A 117 -5.65 -4.87 29.23
C ALA A 117 -5.38 -3.36 29.29
N ASP A 118 -4.15 -2.98 29.62
CA ASP A 118 -3.60 -1.62 29.59
C ASP A 118 -2.88 -1.27 28.27
N ALA A 119 -2.50 -2.28 27.47
CA ALA A 119 -1.79 -2.11 26.21
C ALA A 119 -2.71 -1.71 25.05
N PHE A 120 -4.01 -2.02 25.14
CA PHE A 120 -5.04 -1.56 24.20
C PHE A 120 -5.82 -0.38 24.76
N ASP A 121 -6.28 0.50 23.87
CA ASP A 121 -7.02 1.72 24.23
C ASP A 121 -8.54 1.50 24.30
N VAL A 122 -8.97 0.72 25.30
CA VAL A 122 -10.36 0.28 25.52
C VAL A 122 -11.10 1.15 26.55
N ASP A 123 -12.28 1.64 26.17
CA ASP A 123 -13.31 2.23 27.03
C ASP A 123 -14.15 1.10 27.67
N TRP A 124 -13.60 0.52 28.74
CA TRP A 124 -14.19 -0.61 29.43
C TRP A 124 -15.54 -0.30 30.07
N ASP A 125 -15.75 0.93 30.58
CA ASP A 125 -16.98 1.31 31.26
C ASP A 125 -18.15 1.45 30.27
N PHE A 126 -17.93 2.05 29.09
CA PHE A 126 -18.93 2.09 28.01
C PHE A 126 -19.25 0.69 27.45
N GLY A 127 -18.25 -0.20 27.46
CA GLY A 127 -18.40 -1.63 27.14
C GLY A 127 -18.96 -2.50 28.26
N GLN A 128 -19.30 -1.93 29.43
CA GLN A 128 -19.78 -2.66 30.62
C GLN A 128 -18.84 -3.82 31.04
N GLY A 129 -17.53 -3.61 30.92
CA GLY A 129 -16.48 -4.60 31.20
C GLY A 129 -16.13 -5.53 30.04
N LYS A 130 -16.70 -5.32 28.83
CA LYS A 130 -16.42 -6.09 27.61
C LYS A 130 -15.74 -5.27 26.51
N VAL A 131 -15.03 -5.95 25.61
CA VAL A 131 -14.62 -5.42 24.30
C VAL A 131 -15.73 -5.68 23.27
N ARG A 132 -16.21 -4.66 22.55
CA ARG A 132 -17.20 -4.82 21.47
C ARG A 132 -16.51 -5.05 20.13
N ILE A 133 -16.77 -6.19 19.48
CA ILE A 133 -16.15 -6.58 18.21
C ILE A 133 -17.20 -6.52 17.09
N PRO A 134 -17.08 -5.60 16.13
CA PRO A 134 -18.09 -5.33 15.10
C PRO A 134 -17.94 -6.23 13.87
N VAL A 135 -18.36 -7.50 14.00
CA VAL A 135 -18.16 -8.56 12.99
C VAL A 135 -19.43 -9.28 12.54
N LEU A 136 -20.55 -9.13 13.26
CA LEU A 136 -21.80 -9.82 12.89
C LEU A 136 -22.43 -9.15 11.67
N GLY A 137 -23.10 -9.96 10.84
CA GLY A 137 -23.87 -9.53 9.68
C GLY A 137 -25.15 -8.77 10.06
N ASP A 138 -26.01 -8.57 9.06
CA ASP A 138 -27.21 -7.72 9.16
C ASP A 138 -28.49 -8.47 9.58
N GLY A 139 -28.43 -9.79 9.76
CA GLY A 139 -29.57 -10.59 10.17
C GLY A 139 -30.03 -10.34 11.61
N GLU A 140 -31.31 -10.59 11.88
CA GLU A 140 -31.86 -10.55 13.25
C GLU A 140 -31.41 -11.76 14.10
N THR A 141 -30.77 -12.76 13.49
CA THR A 141 -30.41 -14.07 14.08
C THR A 141 -28.93 -14.43 13.98
N GLU A 142 -28.03 -13.49 13.71
CA GLU A 142 -26.57 -13.75 13.51
C GLU A 142 -25.89 -14.45 14.72
N LEU A 143 -26.42 -14.24 15.93
CA LEU A 143 -25.95 -14.92 17.14
C LEU A 143 -26.33 -16.41 17.22
N ASP A 144 -27.28 -16.86 16.40
CA ASP A 144 -27.72 -18.25 16.37
C ASP A 144 -26.86 -19.10 15.40
N GLU A 145 -26.07 -18.45 14.54
CA GLU A 145 -24.99 -19.07 13.72
C GLU A 145 -23.71 -19.32 14.52
N LEU A 146 -23.65 -18.89 15.79
CA LEU A 146 -22.52 -19.14 16.68
C LEU A 146 -22.39 -20.64 17.01
N THR A 147 -21.17 -21.16 16.91
CA THR A 147 -20.86 -22.55 17.26
C THR A 147 -19.74 -22.65 18.28
N LEU A 148 -19.77 -23.69 19.13
CA LEU A 148 -18.69 -24.02 20.05
C LEU A 148 -17.89 -25.20 19.48
N VAL A 149 -16.59 -24.98 19.28
CA VAL A 149 -15.65 -26.02 18.84
C VAL A 149 -14.74 -26.36 20.02
N ARG A 150 -14.66 -27.64 20.37
CA ARG A 150 -13.78 -28.15 21.43
C ARG A 150 -12.60 -28.91 20.80
N GLY A 151 -11.37 -28.51 21.11
CA GLY A 151 -10.15 -29.12 20.57
C GLY A 151 -9.75 -30.41 21.29
N ASP A 152 -8.98 -31.27 20.60
CA ASP A 152 -8.41 -32.51 21.16
C ASP A 152 -7.45 -32.28 22.35
N ASP A 153 -6.96 -31.05 22.51
CA ASP A 153 -6.12 -30.60 23.63
C ASP A 153 -6.91 -30.05 24.83
N GLY A 154 -8.24 -29.92 24.71
CA GLY A 154 -9.14 -29.36 25.71
C GLY A 154 -9.40 -27.85 25.57
N THR A 155 -8.91 -27.20 24.51
CA THR A 155 -9.32 -25.82 24.16
C THR A 155 -10.80 -25.75 23.79
N VAL A 156 -11.40 -24.57 23.95
CA VAL A 156 -12.76 -24.27 23.49
C VAL A 156 -12.72 -22.93 22.75
N GLU A 157 -13.26 -22.92 21.54
CA GLU A 157 -13.40 -21.74 20.69
C GLU A 157 -14.89 -21.45 20.48
N LEU A 158 -15.23 -20.17 20.45
CA LEU A 158 -16.47 -19.68 19.87
C LEU A 158 -16.18 -19.33 18.41
N ARG A 159 -17.05 -19.74 17.49
CA ARG A 159 -16.91 -19.44 16.06
C ARG A 159 -18.14 -18.78 15.48
N TYR A 160 -17.89 -17.82 14.59
CA TYR A 160 -18.88 -17.13 13.76
C TYR A 160 -18.40 -17.26 12.31
N TYR A 161 -19.04 -18.15 11.55
CA TYR A 161 -18.47 -18.69 10.30
C TYR A 161 -17.00 -19.14 10.50
N ASP A 162 -16.06 -18.63 9.70
CA ASP A 162 -14.63 -18.95 9.81
C ASP A 162 -13.89 -18.17 10.91
N GLN A 163 -14.50 -17.11 11.47
CA GLN A 163 -13.88 -16.32 12.53
C GLN A 163 -13.84 -17.11 13.84
N ARG A 164 -12.69 -17.06 14.53
CA ARG A 164 -12.40 -17.80 15.77
C ARG A 164 -12.15 -16.83 16.91
N PHE A 165 -12.80 -17.08 18.05
CA PHE A 165 -12.67 -16.30 19.28
C PHE A 165 -12.41 -17.22 20.48
N PRO A 166 -11.67 -16.75 21.50
CA PRO A 166 -11.38 -17.57 22.67
C PRO A 166 -12.61 -17.71 23.56
N VAL A 167 -12.67 -18.80 24.32
CA VAL A 167 -13.62 -18.96 25.43
C VAL A 167 -12.88 -18.80 26.75
N ALA A 168 -13.30 -17.82 27.55
CA ALA A 168 -12.69 -17.49 28.83
C ALA A 168 -12.79 -18.68 29.82
N PRO A 169 -11.74 -18.95 30.62
CA PRO A 169 -11.72 -20.10 31.53
C PRO A 169 -12.93 -20.18 32.46
N GLY A 170 -13.54 -21.37 32.56
CA GLY A 170 -14.72 -21.63 33.39
C GLY A 170 -16.07 -21.22 32.77
N THR A 171 -16.12 -20.59 31.60
CA THR A 171 -17.39 -20.07 31.03
C THR A 171 -18.20 -21.08 30.21
N ALA A 172 -17.66 -22.26 29.90
CA ALA A 172 -18.30 -23.29 29.05
C ALA A 172 -18.17 -24.73 29.63
N GLU A 173 -18.26 -24.84 30.96
CA GLU A 173 -18.13 -26.11 31.73
C GLU A 173 -19.49 -26.82 32.01
N ASP A 174 -20.62 -26.17 31.69
CA ASP A 174 -21.98 -26.53 32.11
C ASP A 174 -22.91 -26.96 30.96
N ASP A 175 -22.34 -27.44 29.85
CA ASP A 175 -23.04 -27.84 28.61
C ASP A 175 -23.98 -26.77 28.01
N ALA A 176 -23.75 -25.49 28.33
CA ALA A 176 -24.45 -24.35 27.77
C ALA A 176 -24.21 -24.19 26.24
N ASP A 177 -25.19 -23.62 25.54
CA ASP A 177 -25.10 -23.33 24.10
C ASP A 177 -24.15 -22.16 23.77
N ALA A 178 -23.81 -22.00 22.49
CA ALA A 178 -22.83 -21.03 22.02
C ALA A 178 -23.19 -19.58 22.36
N ARG A 179 -24.48 -19.24 22.34
CA ARG A 179 -25.01 -17.91 22.69
C ARG A 179 -24.95 -17.65 24.19
N THR A 180 -25.33 -18.64 25.01
CA THR A 180 -25.21 -18.58 26.47
C THR A 180 -23.75 -18.51 26.92
N VAL A 181 -22.83 -19.15 26.18
CA VAL A 181 -21.39 -19.00 26.40
C VAL A 181 -20.89 -17.62 25.95
N HIS A 182 -21.34 -17.11 24.79
CA HIS A 182 -21.01 -15.77 24.29
C HIS A 182 -21.37 -14.66 25.28
N GLU A 183 -22.57 -14.72 25.88
CA GLU A 183 -23.02 -13.77 26.90
C GLU A 183 -22.04 -13.66 28.10
N ARG A 184 -21.29 -14.73 28.41
CA ARG A 184 -20.33 -14.81 29.52
C ARG A 184 -18.92 -14.31 29.19
N GLN A 185 -18.61 -14.03 27.91
CA GLN A 185 -17.25 -13.69 27.49
C GLN A 185 -16.85 -12.26 27.87
N SER A 186 -15.54 -12.00 27.93
CA SER A 186 -14.96 -10.65 28.06
C SER A 186 -15.11 -9.78 26.80
N TYR A 187 -15.85 -10.25 25.80
CA TYR A 187 -16.23 -9.52 24.60
C TYR A 187 -17.74 -9.64 24.31
N GLU A 188 -18.24 -8.70 23.50
CA GLU A 188 -19.56 -8.69 22.88
C GLU A 188 -19.31 -8.72 21.36
N LEU A 189 -19.93 -9.63 20.62
CA LEU A 189 -19.91 -9.61 19.15
C LEU A 189 -21.13 -8.79 18.72
N ILE A 190 -20.93 -7.79 17.88
CA ILE A 190 -21.97 -6.82 17.49
C ILE A 190 -22.09 -6.74 15.97
N ASN A 191 -23.27 -6.34 15.46
CA ASN A 191 -23.45 -6.01 14.05
C ASN A 191 -22.42 -4.95 13.63
N TRP A 192 -21.82 -5.11 12.46
CA TRP A 192 -20.72 -4.27 12.01
C TRP A 192 -21.07 -2.77 11.95
N ARG A 193 -22.32 -2.38 11.62
CA ARG A 193 -22.77 -0.97 11.61
C ARG A 193 -22.89 -0.36 13.01
N ARG A 194 -23.00 -1.17 14.08
CA ARG A 194 -22.92 -0.66 15.46
C ARG A 194 -21.53 -0.06 15.77
N ALA A 195 -20.49 -0.36 14.99
CA ALA A 195 -19.17 0.28 15.11
C ALA A 195 -19.21 1.81 15.02
N ASP A 196 -20.14 2.37 14.24
CA ASP A 196 -20.20 3.81 14.01
C ASP A 196 -20.54 4.59 15.28
N ALA A 197 -21.30 4.00 16.23
CA ALA A 197 -21.73 4.70 17.46
C ALA A 197 -21.46 3.96 18.78
N GLU A 198 -21.16 2.65 18.76
CA GLU A 198 -21.02 1.81 19.96
C GLU A 198 -19.63 1.18 20.14
N LEU A 199 -18.67 1.45 19.25
CA LEU A 199 -17.31 0.90 19.36
C LEU A 199 -16.63 1.44 20.63
N ASN A 200 -15.89 0.56 21.32
CA ASN A 200 -15.25 0.90 22.60
C ASN A 200 -13.74 0.69 22.64
N TYR A 201 -13.06 0.48 21.52
CA TYR A 201 -11.59 0.56 21.43
C TYR A 201 -11.18 1.63 20.41
N ARG A 202 -10.03 2.28 20.59
CA ARG A 202 -9.45 3.12 19.52
C ARG A 202 -9.02 2.22 18.37
N ARG A 203 -9.28 2.64 17.14
CA ARG A 203 -8.82 1.99 15.92
C ARG A 203 -7.95 2.93 15.08
N PHE A 204 -7.32 2.39 14.03
CA PHE A 204 -6.70 3.20 12.97
C PHE A 204 -7.79 3.69 12.01
N PHE A 205 -7.95 5.01 11.88
CA PHE A 205 -9.02 5.65 11.11
C PHE A 205 -10.39 4.99 11.33
N ALA A 206 -11.02 4.48 10.26
CA ALA A 206 -12.30 3.78 10.30
C ALA A 206 -12.15 2.24 10.12
N VAL A 207 -10.96 1.68 10.36
CA VAL A 207 -10.66 0.26 10.10
C VAL A 207 -10.87 -0.57 11.37
N ASN A 208 -11.98 -1.31 11.44
CA ASN A 208 -12.31 -2.15 12.61
C ASN A 208 -11.23 -3.19 12.96
N THR A 209 -10.50 -3.68 11.96
CA THR A 209 -9.49 -4.74 12.08
C THR A 209 -8.10 -4.25 12.51
N LEU A 210 -7.94 -2.96 12.84
CA LEU A 210 -6.68 -2.37 13.28
C LEU A 210 -6.86 -1.69 14.65
N ALA A 211 -6.53 -2.41 15.73
CA ALA A 211 -6.73 -1.95 17.11
C ALA A 211 -5.56 -1.09 17.61
N GLY A 212 -5.86 0.09 18.15
CA GLY A 212 -4.88 1.06 18.62
C GLY A 212 -4.22 0.67 19.94
N ILE A 213 -2.89 0.62 19.95
CA ILE A 213 -2.07 0.29 21.12
C ILE A 213 -1.57 1.53 21.86
N ARG A 214 -1.31 1.38 23.15
CA ARG A 214 -0.93 2.44 24.10
C ARG A 214 0.58 2.52 24.28
N VAL A 215 1.27 2.84 23.18
CA VAL A 215 2.73 2.90 23.12
C VAL A 215 3.35 3.99 24.01
N GLU A 216 2.56 4.93 24.55
CA GLU A 216 3.01 5.88 25.57
C GLU A 216 3.35 5.22 26.92
N LEU A 217 2.89 3.98 27.15
CA LEU A 217 3.23 3.22 28.33
C LEU A 217 4.60 2.54 28.13
N PRO A 218 5.62 2.80 28.99
CA PRO A 218 6.98 2.30 28.76
C PRO A 218 7.08 0.78 28.56
N ARG A 219 6.24 -0.01 29.24
CA ARG A 219 6.17 -1.48 29.04
C ARG A 219 5.71 -1.85 27.63
N VAL A 220 4.73 -1.13 27.09
CA VAL A 220 4.16 -1.39 25.76
C VAL A 220 5.19 -1.05 24.69
N PHE A 221 5.87 0.10 24.82
CA PHE A 221 7.01 0.46 23.98
C PHE A 221 8.15 -0.57 24.07
N GLU A 222 8.58 -0.93 25.28
CA GLU A 222 9.66 -1.92 25.50
C GLU A 222 9.34 -3.29 24.90
N GLU A 223 8.07 -3.71 24.91
CA GLU A 223 7.65 -5.00 24.36
C GLU A 223 7.42 -4.94 22.83
N SER A 224 6.81 -3.89 22.28
CA SER A 224 6.61 -3.74 20.83
C SER A 224 7.88 -3.37 20.06
N HIS A 225 8.86 -2.74 20.72
CA HIS A 225 10.13 -2.33 20.10
C HIS A 225 11.31 -3.23 20.47
N ALA A 226 11.06 -4.41 21.07
CA ALA A 226 12.11 -5.37 21.42
C ALA A 226 12.89 -5.88 20.19
N GLU A 227 12.19 -6.25 19.10
CA GLU A 227 12.80 -6.70 17.85
C GLU A 227 13.40 -5.52 17.06
N ILE A 228 12.71 -4.37 17.03
CA ILE A 228 13.23 -3.12 16.42
C ILE A 228 14.57 -2.73 17.08
N SER A 229 14.65 -2.78 18.43
CA SER A 229 15.90 -2.56 19.17
C SER A 229 16.97 -3.61 18.83
N ARG A 230 16.58 -4.86 18.56
CA ARG A 230 17.51 -5.90 18.12
C ARG A 230 18.17 -5.54 16.80
N TRP A 231 17.44 -4.98 15.84
CA TRP A 231 18.00 -4.55 14.55
C TRP A 231 19.14 -3.54 14.74
N PHE A 232 18.98 -2.54 15.62
CA PHE A 232 20.05 -1.56 15.88
C PHE A 232 21.21 -2.14 16.71
N ARG A 233 20.94 -3.02 17.67
CA ARG A 233 21.99 -3.68 18.47
C ARG A 233 22.84 -4.68 17.68
N GLU A 234 22.30 -5.27 16.62
CA GLU A 234 23.01 -6.24 15.76
C GLU A 234 23.49 -5.63 14.42
N GLY A 235 23.16 -4.37 14.13
CA GLY A 235 23.57 -3.69 12.89
C GLY A 235 22.79 -4.13 11.66
N LEU A 236 21.51 -4.46 11.81
CA LEU A 236 20.61 -4.87 10.72
C LEU A 236 19.85 -3.69 10.09
N ALA A 237 19.76 -2.55 10.78
CA ALA A 237 19.12 -1.33 10.30
C ALA A 237 20.00 -0.09 10.59
N ASP A 238 20.00 0.88 9.67
CA ASP A 238 20.69 2.17 9.79
C ASP A 238 19.72 3.31 10.22
N GLY A 239 18.40 3.14 10.02
CA GLY A 239 17.36 4.12 10.38
C GLY A 239 15.92 3.61 10.26
N LEU A 240 14.94 4.46 10.60
CA LEU A 240 13.51 4.11 10.68
C LEU A 240 12.58 5.13 9.99
N ARG A 241 11.47 4.68 9.39
CA ARG A 241 10.27 5.50 9.12
C ARG A 241 9.19 5.10 10.13
N VAL A 242 8.60 6.09 10.78
CA VAL A 242 7.51 5.93 11.74
C VAL A 242 6.18 6.11 11.02
N ASP A 243 5.38 5.06 11.01
CA ASP A 243 3.99 5.06 10.56
C ASP A 243 3.08 5.85 11.52
N HIS A 244 2.17 6.64 10.96
CA HIS A 244 1.06 7.30 11.66
C HIS A 244 1.36 7.83 13.10
N PRO A 245 2.43 8.62 13.33
CA PRO A 245 2.73 9.26 14.61
C PRO A 245 1.60 10.17 15.11
N ASP A 246 0.78 10.72 14.21
CA ASP A 246 -0.35 11.58 14.57
C ASP A 246 -1.52 10.82 15.24
N GLY A 247 -1.50 9.48 15.27
CA GLY A 247 -2.40 8.66 16.11
C GLY A 247 -1.94 8.45 17.56
N LEU A 248 -0.68 8.76 17.87
CA LEU A 248 -0.08 8.51 19.19
C LEU A 248 -0.54 9.52 20.25
N LEU A 249 -0.54 9.13 21.52
CA LEU A 249 -0.88 10.04 22.62
C LEU A 249 0.20 11.14 22.76
N ASP A 250 1.45 10.71 22.93
CA ASP A 250 2.65 11.56 22.98
C ASP A 250 3.66 11.13 21.90
N PRO A 251 3.56 11.68 20.67
CA PRO A 251 4.54 11.41 19.61
C PRO A 251 5.93 11.96 19.93
N LYS A 252 6.05 12.97 20.82
CA LYS A 252 7.33 13.61 21.15
C LYS A 252 8.14 12.73 22.11
N GLY A 253 7.51 12.23 23.16
CA GLY A 253 8.08 11.23 24.08
C GLY A 253 8.39 9.91 23.36
N TYR A 254 7.51 9.46 22.45
CA TYR A 254 7.77 8.30 21.60
C TYR A 254 9.05 8.46 20.76
N LEU A 255 9.26 9.60 20.10
CA LEU A 255 10.46 9.85 19.30
C LEU A 255 11.73 10.00 20.16
N ASP A 256 11.64 10.61 21.35
CA ASP A 256 12.75 10.68 22.30
C ASP A 256 13.18 9.26 22.76
N ASP A 257 12.22 8.36 23.00
CA ASP A 257 12.49 6.98 23.37
C ASP A 257 12.98 6.12 22.18
N LEU A 258 12.50 6.39 20.97
CA LEU A 258 13.02 5.77 19.75
C LEU A 258 14.48 6.17 19.50
N ALA A 259 14.81 7.46 19.68
CA ALA A 259 16.19 7.95 19.64
C ALA A 259 17.05 7.31 20.74
N ARG A 260 16.50 7.09 21.94
CA ARG A 260 17.16 6.41 23.07
C ARG A 260 17.52 4.96 22.76
N ILE A 261 16.63 4.17 22.14
CA ILE A 261 16.92 2.75 21.83
C ILE A 261 17.73 2.53 20.55
N THR A 262 17.68 3.46 19.59
CA THR A 262 18.47 3.41 18.34
C THR A 262 19.85 4.06 18.46
N GLY A 263 20.12 4.80 19.52
CA GLY A 263 21.37 5.56 19.70
C GLY A 263 21.44 6.84 18.86
N GLY A 264 20.30 7.40 18.48
CA GLY A 264 20.21 8.52 17.54
C GLY A 264 20.49 8.07 16.10
N ALA A 265 19.69 7.12 15.61
CA ALA A 265 19.65 6.76 14.19
C ALA A 265 18.94 7.84 13.35
N TYR A 266 18.99 7.71 12.03
CA TYR A 266 18.16 8.51 11.13
C TYR A 266 16.69 8.07 11.28
N VAL A 267 15.79 9.00 11.58
CA VAL A 267 14.36 8.74 11.73
C VAL A 267 13.58 9.69 10.83
N LEU A 268 12.58 9.18 10.12
CA LEU A 268 11.57 9.94 9.42
C LEU A 268 10.19 9.70 10.05
N VAL A 269 9.31 10.69 9.94
CA VAL A 269 7.91 10.58 10.37
C VAL A 269 6.97 10.69 9.18
N GLU A 270 5.99 9.81 9.08
CA GLU A 270 4.82 10.11 8.26
C GLU A 270 3.98 11.17 8.96
N LYS A 271 4.15 12.43 8.57
CA LYS A 271 3.32 13.51 9.09
C LYS A 271 2.90 14.40 7.94
N ILE A 272 1.59 14.51 7.74
CA ILE A 272 0.99 15.38 6.74
C ILE A 272 1.01 16.82 7.26
N LEU A 273 1.63 17.72 6.50
CA LEU A 273 1.72 19.15 6.83
C LEU A 273 0.74 19.94 5.97
N GLU A 274 -0.20 20.64 6.60
CA GLU A 274 -1.08 21.55 5.89
C GLU A 274 -0.35 22.85 5.46
N PRO A 275 -0.88 23.64 4.50
CA PRO A 275 -0.20 24.82 3.97
C PRO A 275 0.21 25.87 5.02
N GLY A 276 1.51 25.88 5.35
CA GLY A 276 2.09 26.79 6.36
C GLY A 276 2.25 26.18 7.75
N GLU A 277 1.83 24.93 7.96
CA GLU A 277 2.21 24.13 9.12
C GLU A 277 3.73 23.86 9.11
N THR A 278 4.33 23.69 10.28
CA THR A 278 5.74 23.27 10.42
C THR A 278 5.84 22.18 11.47
N LEU A 279 6.66 21.15 11.18
CA LEU A 279 6.92 20.05 12.10
C LEU A 279 7.55 20.59 13.42
N PRO A 280 7.15 20.10 14.60
CA PRO A 280 7.70 20.60 15.87
C PRO A 280 9.23 20.43 15.94
N THR A 281 9.93 21.52 16.26
CA THR A 281 11.39 21.61 16.15
C THR A 281 12.18 20.90 17.26
N ASP A 282 11.47 20.31 18.23
CA ASP A 282 12.01 19.55 19.36
C ASP A 282 11.77 18.03 19.25
N TRP A 283 11.20 17.57 18.14
CA TRP A 283 11.08 16.14 17.81
C TRP A 283 12.42 15.54 17.38
N ALA A 284 12.71 14.33 17.84
CA ALA A 284 13.92 13.59 17.47
C ALA A 284 13.80 12.90 16.09
N THR A 285 13.61 13.69 15.03
CA THR A 285 13.41 13.24 13.65
C THR A 285 14.20 14.10 12.64
N ALA A 286 14.51 13.53 11.48
CA ALA A 286 15.11 14.26 10.35
C ALA A 286 14.07 14.98 9.47
N GLY A 287 12.78 14.62 9.59
CA GLY A 287 11.67 15.29 8.91
C GLY A 287 10.55 14.35 8.46
N THR A 288 9.72 14.85 7.54
CA THR A 288 8.59 14.15 6.93
C THR A 288 9.02 13.11 5.89
N THR A 289 8.08 12.25 5.48
CA THR A 289 8.15 11.43 4.25
C THR A 289 7.99 12.22 2.94
N GLY A 290 7.94 13.55 2.99
CA GLY A 290 8.11 14.41 1.80
C GLY A 290 6.87 14.69 0.96
N TYR A 291 5.65 14.39 1.44
CA TYR A 291 4.40 14.80 0.78
C TYR A 291 4.32 16.33 0.59
N ASP A 292 4.87 17.10 1.53
CA ASP A 292 5.03 18.56 1.44
C ASP A 292 5.94 19.00 0.28
N ALA A 293 6.92 18.18 -0.12
CA ALA A 293 7.77 18.44 -1.29
C ALA A 293 7.08 18.05 -2.60
N LEU A 294 6.33 16.93 -2.61
CA LEU A 294 5.48 16.52 -3.72
C LEU A 294 4.50 17.66 -4.08
N ALA A 295 3.79 18.16 -3.07
CA ALA A 295 2.81 19.23 -3.23
C ALA A 295 3.40 20.52 -3.83
N GLU A 296 4.68 20.83 -3.57
CA GLU A 296 5.40 21.99 -4.12
C GLU A 296 5.86 21.77 -5.57
N ILE A 297 6.33 20.56 -5.90
CA ILE A 297 6.91 20.23 -7.21
C ILE A 297 5.81 20.11 -8.28
N ASP A 298 4.68 19.49 -7.97
CA ASP A 298 3.54 19.41 -8.89
C ASP A 298 2.99 20.82 -9.18
N ARG A 299 2.77 21.64 -8.13
CA ARG A 299 2.18 22.99 -8.25
C ARG A 299 3.00 24.01 -9.04
N VAL A 300 4.32 23.83 -9.16
CA VAL A 300 5.12 24.70 -10.03
C VAL A 300 5.04 24.30 -11.51
N LEU A 301 4.54 23.09 -11.83
CA LEU A 301 4.35 22.62 -13.21
C LEU A 301 2.95 22.93 -13.78
N VAL A 302 1.96 23.28 -12.96
CA VAL A 302 0.61 23.71 -13.37
C VAL A 302 0.60 25.15 -13.94
N ASP A 303 -0.27 25.42 -14.94
CA ASP A 303 -0.46 26.77 -15.50
C ASP A 303 -1.54 27.57 -14.75
N PRO A 304 -1.18 28.63 -13.99
CA PRO A 304 -2.18 29.47 -13.33
C PRO A 304 -3.11 30.22 -14.29
N ASP A 305 -2.74 30.47 -15.56
CA ASP A 305 -3.64 31.10 -16.53
C ASP A 305 -4.85 30.18 -16.86
N GLY A 306 -4.74 28.85 -16.61
CA GLY A 306 -5.81 27.86 -16.82
C GLY A 306 -6.87 27.76 -15.72
N GLN A 307 -6.64 28.32 -14.53
CA GLN A 307 -7.50 28.09 -13.35
C GLN A 307 -8.96 28.48 -13.59
N VAL A 308 -9.20 29.63 -14.24
CA VAL A 308 -10.53 30.24 -14.35
C VAL A 308 -11.51 29.38 -15.15
N GLU A 309 -11.05 28.75 -16.24
CA GLU A 309 -11.92 27.88 -17.05
C GLU A 309 -12.20 26.54 -16.36
N LEU A 310 -11.26 26.01 -15.56
CA LEU A 310 -11.49 24.80 -14.76
C LEU A 310 -12.37 25.06 -13.53
N ASP A 311 -12.25 26.24 -12.89
CA ASP A 311 -13.17 26.72 -11.86
C ASP A 311 -14.61 26.83 -12.40
N HIS A 312 -14.79 27.40 -13.59
CA HIS A 312 -16.09 27.46 -14.27
C HIS A 312 -16.61 26.07 -14.67
N LEU A 313 -15.73 25.16 -15.13
CA LEU A 313 -16.10 23.78 -15.46
C LEU A 313 -16.63 23.04 -14.23
N GLU A 314 -15.86 23.01 -13.14
CA GLU A 314 -16.24 22.41 -11.85
C GLU A 314 -17.60 22.94 -11.33
N ALA A 315 -17.81 24.27 -11.39
CA ALA A 315 -19.07 24.88 -11.01
C ALA A 315 -20.24 24.46 -11.92
N SER A 316 -20.01 24.37 -13.24
CA SER A 316 -21.04 23.96 -14.21
C SER A 316 -21.42 22.49 -14.08
N LEU A 317 -20.47 21.60 -13.75
CA LEU A 317 -20.70 20.18 -13.53
C LEU A 317 -21.57 19.92 -12.28
N ARG A 318 -21.42 20.76 -11.25
CA ARG A 318 -22.28 20.77 -10.05
C ARG A 318 -23.63 21.48 -10.26
N GLY A 319 -23.87 22.10 -11.41
CA GLY A 319 -25.09 22.88 -11.67
C GLY A 319 -25.20 24.15 -10.83
N LEU A 320 -24.08 24.75 -10.39
CA LEU A 320 -24.09 26.00 -9.64
C LEU A 320 -24.57 27.18 -10.51
N PRO A 321 -25.16 28.24 -9.91
CA PRO A 321 -25.54 29.45 -10.62
C PRO A 321 -24.34 30.12 -11.34
N GLN A 322 -24.60 30.78 -12.47
CA GLN A 322 -23.55 31.41 -13.28
C GLN A 322 -22.81 32.50 -12.49
N GLY A 323 -21.53 32.26 -12.21
CA GLY A 323 -20.66 33.17 -11.47
C GLY A 323 -20.47 32.81 -9.99
N GLU A 324 -21.13 31.76 -9.50
CA GLU A 324 -20.78 31.09 -8.24
C GLU A 324 -19.71 30.01 -8.51
N LEU A 325 -18.87 29.75 -7.51
CA LEU A 325 -17.76 28.78 -7.58
C LEU A 325 -17.83 27.80 -6.40
N THR A 326 -17.34 26.59 -6.60
CA THR A 326 -17.28 25.55 -5.57
C THR A 326 -16.33 25.96 -4.44
N SER A 327 -16.86 26.15 -3.23
CA SER A 327 -16.07 26.46 -2.04
C SER A 327 -15.41 25.20 -1.46
N TRP A 328 -14.09 25.13 -1.58
CA TRP A 328 -13.30 24.04 -0.98
C TRP A 328 -13.43 24.02 0.55
N ALA A 329 -13.42 25.18 1.21
CA ALA A 329 -13.55 25.30 2.66
C ALA A 329 -14.91 24.79 3.19
N ASP A 330 -16.00 25.03 2.46
CA ASP A 330 -17.31 24.48 2.81
C ASP A 330 -17.40 22.98 2.52
N MET A 331 -16.75 22.50 1.45
CA MET A 331 -16.66 21.08 1.14
C MET A 331 -15.93 20.31 2.23
N ILE A 332 -14.71 20.70 2.61
CA ILE A 332 -13.94 19.97 3.64
C ILE A 332 -14.59 20.03 5.01
N ARG A 333 -15.25 21.15 5.39
CA ARG A 333 -16.04 21.21 6.62
C ARG A 333 -17.21 20.22 6.54
N GLY A 334 -17.94 20.20 5.43
CA GLY A 334 -19.09 19.31 5.22
C GLY A 334 -18.71 17.83 5.23
N THR A 335 -17.61 17.43 4.58
CA THR A 335 -17.15 16.03 4.56
C THR A 335 -16.56 15.59 5.89
N LYS A 336 -15.68 16.39 6.52
CA LYS A 336 -15.20 16.13 7.90
C LYS A 336 -16.37 15.97 8.87
N ARG A 337 -17.39 16.84 8.77
CA ARG A 337 -18.61 16.76 9.59
C ARG A 337 -19.37 15.46 9.36
N GLY A 338 -19.57 15.05 8.10
CA GLY A 338 -20.19 13.76 7.76
C GLY A 338 -19.43 12.54 8.30
N ILE A 339 -18.10 12.59 8.33
CA ILE A 339 -17.27 11.55 8.96
C ILE A 339 -17.47 11.54 10.49
N ALA A 340 -17.48 12.71 11.14
CA ALA A 340 -17.66 12.84 12.59
C ALA A 340 -19.07 12.46 13.10
N ASP A 341 -20.12 12.74 12.31
CA ASP A 341 -21.50 12.34 12.63
C ASP A 341 -21.82 10.87 12.24
N GLY A 342 -20.99 10.29 11.36
CA GLY A 342 -21.08 8.92 10.82
C GLY A 342 -19.98 7.99 11.33
N ILE A 343 -19.06 7.58 10.46
CA ILE A 343 -18.14 6.46 10.73
C ILE A 343 -17.13 6.71 11.87
N LEU A 344 -16.91 7.94 12.35
CA LEU A 344 -16.09 8.25 13.53
C LEU A 344 -16.92 8.80 14.71
N ARG A 345 -18.23 8.57 14.72
CA ARG A 345 -19.12 9.04 15.80
C ARG A 345 -18.83 8.34 17.13
N SER A 346 -18.36 7.10 17.14
CA SER A 346 -17.86 6.40 18.34
C SER A 346 -16.74 7.20 19.04
N GLU A 347 -15.81 7.75 18.26
CA GLU A 347 -14.74 8.61 18.75
C GLU A 347 -15.27 9.95 19.28
N VAL A 348 -16.25 10.57 18.63
CA VAL A 348 -16.90 11.82 19.10
C VAL A 348 -17.68 11.58 20.41
N LEU A 349 -18.46 10.50 20.49
CA LEU A 349 -19.19 10.12 21.71
C LEU A 349 -18.22 9.73 22.83
N ARG A 350 -17.02 9.21 22.50
CA ARG A 350 -15.97 8.97 23.50
C ARG A 350 -15.31 10.27 23.97
N LEU A 351 -15.16 11.28 23.12
CA LEU A 351 -14.74 12.62 23.55
C LEU A 351 -15.77 13.24 24.50
N GLU A 352 -17.06 13.16 24.19
CA GLU A 352 -18.14 13.63 25.07
C GLU A 352 -18.10 12.96 26.46
N ARG A 353 -17.87 11.64 26.53
CA ARG A 353 -17.69 10.91 27.81
C ARG A 353 -16.44 11.31 28.60
N LEU A 354 -15.48 12.02 27.99
CA LEU A 354 -14.25 12.49 28.64
C LEU A 354 -14.31 13.97 29.08
N VAL A 355 -15.42 14.68 28.80
CA VAL A 355 -15.65 16.05 29.24
C VAL A 355 -16.22 16.06 30.66
N GLU A 356 -15.57 16.77 31.59
CA GLU A 356 -16.12 17.03 32.92
C GLU A 356 -17.33 17.96 32.82
N ASP A 357 -18.45 17.61 33.48
CA ASP A 357 -19.74 18.33 33.43
C ASP A 357 -20.23 18.64 31.99
N ALA A 358 -20.12 17.66 31.08
CA ALA A 358 -20.48 17.75 29.66
C ALA A 358 -21.86 18.42 29.39
N PRO A 359 -21.91 19.50 28.58
CA PRO A 359 -23.15 20.07 28.07
C PRO A 359 -23.96 19.09 27.21
N ALA A 360 -25.27 19.30 27.10
CA ALA A 360 -26.20 18.39 26.41
C ALA A 360 -26.02 18.30 24.88
N ASP A 361 -25.23 19.21 24.31
CA ASP A 361 -24.84 19.34 22.91
C ASP A 361 -23.31 19.19 22.71
N ALA A 362 -22.60 18.64 23.70
CA ALA A 362 -21.14 18.49 23.67
C ALA A 362 -20.64 17.70 22.45
N ALA A 363 -21.25 16.55 22.10
CA ALA A 363 -20.90 15.81 20.89
C ALA A 363 -21.06 16.64 19.60
N ASP A 364 -22.08 17.50 19.48
CA ASP A 364 -22.32 18.33 18.30
C ASP A 364 -21.25 19.44 18.19
N ALA A 365 -20.89 20.07 19.31
CA ALA A 365 -19.81 21.05 19.37
C ALA A 365 -18.42 20.43 19.15
N LEU A 366 -18.17 19.21 19.66
CA LEU A 366 -16.94 18.46 19.41
C LEU A 366 -16.82 18.07 17.92
N ALA A 367 -17.90 17.60 17.30
CA ALA A 367 -17.95 17.31 15.87
C ALA A 367 -17.74 18.56 15.00
N GLU A 368 -18.31 19.71 15.38
CA GLU A 368 -18.07 20.98 14.67
C GLU A 368 -16.60 21.43 14.81
N LEU A 369 -16.01 21.36 16.02
CA LEU A 369 -14.60 21.69 16.27
C LEU A 369 -13.62 20.78 15.51
N LEU A 370 -13.96 19.50 15.35
CA LEU A 370 -13.21 18.57 14.50
C LEU A 370 -13.37 18.90 13.00
N ALA A 371 -14.57 19.32 12.58
CA ALA A 371 -14.86 19.69 11.20
C ALA A 371 -14.23 21.03 10.78
N THR A 372 -14.04 21.97 11.72
CA THR A 372 -13.35 23.25 11.49
C THR A 372 -11.86 23.22 11.81
N PHE A 373 -11.31 22.10 12.30
CA PHE A 373 -9.89 22.02 12.65
C PHE A 373 -8.99 22.19 11.40
N PRO A 374 -8.05 23.15 11.38
CA PRO A 374 -7.35 23.56 10.15
C PRO A 374 -6.14 22.69 9.79
N VAL A 375 -5.56 21.97 10.77
CA VAL A 375 -4.41 21.07 10.60
C VAL A 375 -4.81 19.62 10.92
N TYR A 376 -3.90 18.65 10.76
CA TYR A 376 -4.18 17.26 11.18
C TYR A 376 -4.45 17.15 12.68
N ARG A 377 -3.58 17.72 13.53
CA ARG A 377 -3.76 17.79 14.99
C ARG A 377 -2.89 18.89 15.61
N SER A 378 -3.17 19.23 16.87
CA SER A 378 -2.22 19.95 17.73
C SER A 378 -1.31 18.97 18.49
N TYR A 379 -0.29 19.53 19.16
CA TYR A 379 0.67 18.83 20.02
C TYR A 379 0.86 19.64 21.30
N LEU A 380 -0.22 19.75 22.09
CA LEU A 380 -0.40 20.76 23.13
C LEU A 380 0.74 20.75 24.18
N PRO A 381 1.26 21.91 24.60
CA PRO A 381 0.77 23.28 24.30
C PRO A 381 1.14 23.81 22.89
N GLY A 382 1.91 23.06 22.10
CA GLY A 382 2.16 23.37 20.69
C GLY A 382 0.87 23.29 19.86
N GLY A 383 0.71 24.20 18.91
CA GLY A 383 -0.45 24.21 18.01
C GLY A 383 -1.77 24.67 18.65
N LEU A 384 -1.79 25.19 19.89
CA LEU A 384 -3.02 25.68 20.55
C LEU A 384 -3.81 26.68 19.68
N HIS A 385 -3.12 27.58 18.96
CA HIS A 385 -3.75 28.53 18.06
C HIS A 385 -4.61 27.92 16.94
N HIS A 386 -4.37 26.67 16.54
CA HIS A 386 -5.23 25.95 15.59
C HIS A 386 -6.57 25.54 16.21
N LEU A 387 -6.60 25.25 17.52
CA LEU A 387 -7.84 25.03 18.27
C LEU A 387 -8.60 26.34 18.52
N GLU A 388 -7.88 27.44 18.76
CA GLU A 388 -8.47 28.78 18.84
C GLU A 388 -9.11 29.18 17.49
N GLU A 389 -8.41 28.98 16.37
CA GLU A 389 -8.91 29.18 15.01
C GLU A 389 -10.12 28.29 14.68
N ALA A 390 -10.03 26.99 15.00
CA ALA A 390 -11.15 26.05 14.84
C ALA A 390 -12.39 26.50 15.63
N ALA A 391 -12.19 27.01 16.86
CA ALA A 391 -13.27 27.52 17.69
C ALA A 391 -13.85 28.84 17.16
N GLU A 392 -13.04 29.78 16.66
CA GLU A 392 -13.55 30.99 16.00
C GLU A 392 -14.39 30.63 14.76
N ALA A 393 -13.93 29.68 13.95
CA ALA A 393 -14.66 29.18 12.78
C ALA A 393 -15.97 28.47 13.17
N ALA A 394 -15.94 27.58 14.17
CA ALA A 394 -17.12 26.84 14.65
C ALA A 394 -18.19 27.77 15.25
N ARG A 395 -17.80 28.83 15.97
CA ARG A 395 -18.71 29.87 16.47
C ARG A 395 -19.37 30.68 15.35
N ALA A 396 -18.69 30.82 14.21
CA ALA A 396 -19.20 31.53 13.04
C ALA A 396 -20.13 30.66 12.17
N SER A 397 -19.87 29.34 12.05
CA SER A 397 -20.75 28.39 11.35
C SER A 397 -21.97 27.98 12.19
N ARG A 398 -21.79 27.81 13.51
CA ARG A 398 -22.81 27.37 14.47
C ARG A 398 -22.97 28.36 15.65
N PRO A 399 -23.61 29.53 15.43
CA PRO A 399 -23.91 30.49 16.50
C PRO A 399 -24.75 29.94 17.65
N ASP A 400 -25.44 28.81 17.42
CA ASP A 400 -26.22 28.05 18.39
C ASP A 400 -25.35 27.30 19.41
N LEU A 401 -24.18 26.80 19.00
CA LEU A 401 -23.27 26.00 19.85
C LEU A 401 -22.26 26.85 20.65
N VAL A 402 -22.27 28.19 20.50
CA VAL A 402 -21.23 29.09 21.04
C VAL A 402 -21.00 28.91 22.54
N ALA A 403 -22.07 28.79 23.33
CA ALA A 403 -21.98 28.63 24.79
C ALA A 403 -21.34 27.29 25.20
N THR A 404 -21.54 26.24 24.41
CA THR A 404 -20.96 24.91 24.65
C THR A 404 -19.52 24.83 24.15
N ILE A 405 -19.20 25.49 23.03
CA ILE A 405 -17.80 25.70 22.61
C ILE A 405 -17.02 26.48 23.69
N ASP A 406 -17.61 27.52 24.29
CA ASP A 406 -17.02 28.24 25.43
C ASP A 406 -16.79 27.36 26.66
N ALA A 407 -17.67 26.39 26.95
CA ALA A 407 -17.51 25.46 28.06
C ALA A 407 -16.46 24.37 27.80
N LEU A 408 -16.31 23.92 26.55
CA LEU A 408 -15.35 22.88 26.15
C LEU A 408 -13.92 23.41 26.03
N MET A 409 -13.73 24.63 25.54
CA MET A 409 -12.40 25.19 25.23
C MET A 409 -11.40 25.15 26.39
N PRO A 410 -11.75 25.45 27.66
CA PRO A 410 -10.82 25.34 28.78
C PRO A 410 -10.27 23.91 29.00
N GLN A 411 -11.10 22.89 28.78
CA GLN A 411 -10.67 21.49 28.92
C GLN A 411 -9.82 21.06 27.71
N LEU A 412 -10.28 21.37 26.49
CA LEU A 412 -9.58 21.05 25.25
C LEU A 412 -8.22 21.76 25.08
N SER A 413 -8.02 22.90 25.74
CA SER A 413 -6.77 23.67 25.69
C SER A 413 -5.71 23.20 26.70
N ASP A 414 -6.09 22.42 27.72
CA ASP A 414 -5.19 21.94 28.76
C ASP A 414 -4.67 20.52 28.41
N PRO A 415 -3.36 20.35 28.10
CA PRO A 415 -2.79 19.06 27.72
C PRO A 415 -2.85 17.98 28.82
N SER A 416 -3.21 18.33 30.06
CA SER A 416 -3.38 17.37 31.14
C SER A 416 -4.75 16.68 31.16
N THR A 417 -5.74 17.17 30.40
CA THR A 417 -7.07 16.55 30.36
C THR A 417 -7.13 15.38 29.38
N ALA A 418 -7.92 14.36 29.74
CA ALA A 418 -8.12 13.19 28.87
C ALA A 418 -8.84 13.56 27.55
N VAL A 419 -9.75 14.54 27.58
CA VAL A 419 -10.44 15.00 26.37
C VAL A 419 -9.51 15.75 25.42
N ALA A 420 -8.61 16.61 25.89
CA ALA A 420 -7.63 17.28 25.03
C ALA A 420 -6.65 16.29 24.39
N GLN A 421 -6.16 15.31 25.16
CA GLN A 421 -5.28 14.26 24.66
C GLN A 421 -5.98 13.41 23.59
N ARG A 422 -7.23 12.98 23.84
CA ARG A 422 -7.99 12.19 22.87
C ARG A 422 -8.42 13.01 21.65
N PHE A 423 -8.74 14.30 21.79
CA PHE A 423 -9.10 15.16 20.65
C PHE A 423 -7.97 15.26 19.63
N GLN A 424 -6.72 15.36 20.11
CA GLN A 424 -5.53 15.36 19.26
C GLN A 424 -5.31 14.03 18.52
N GLN A 425 -5.76 12.89 19.07
CA GLN A 425 -5.75 11.61 18.34
C GLN A 425 -6.90 11.50 17.33
N THR A 426 -8.08 12.04 17.63
CA THR A 426 -9.27 11.95 16.76
C THR A 426 -9.23 12.91 15.58
N SER A 427 -8.70 14.13 15.74
CA SER A 427 -8.68 15.17 14.68
C SER A 427 -7.99 14.71 13.40
N GLY A 428 -6.86 14.02 13.50
CA GLY A 428 -6.15 13.49 12.33
C GLY A 428 -6.95 12.43 11.57
N MET A 429 -7.80 11.66 12.25
CA MET A 429 -8.67 10.68 11.63
C MET A 429 -9.81 11.34 10.85
N VAL A 430 -10.43 12.38 11.43
CA VAL A 430 -11.48 13.17 10.78
C VAL A 430 -10.92 13.94 9.59
N MET A 431 -9.69 14.45 9.69
CA MET A 431 -8.98 15.10 8.58
C MET A 431 -8.74 14.11 7.43
N ALA A 432 -8.05 12.99 7.68
CA ALA A 432 -7.71 12.02 6.63
C ALA A 432 -8.96 11.47 5.91
N LYS A 433 -9.93 10.93 6.65
CA LYS A 433 -11.15 10.36 6.03
C LYS A 433 -12.07 11.42 5.44
N GLY A 434 -12.12 12.64 6.00
CA GLY A 434 -12.97 13.72 5.48
C GLY A 434 -12.39 14.41 4.25
N VAL A 435 -11.08 14.58 4.17
CA VAL A 435 -10.41 15.31 3.08
C VAL A 435 -9.85 14.35 2.05
N GLU A 436 -8.90 13.49 2.43
CA GLU A 436 -8.14 12.70 1.47
C GLU A 436 -8.93 11.53 0.86
N ASP A 437 -9.82 10.93 1.66
CA ASP A 437 -10.67 9.82 1.24
C ASP A 437 -12.14 10.22 1.07
N THR A 438 -12.44 11.51 0.91
CA THR A 438 -13.78 11.96 0.47
C THR A 438 -13.69 13.23 -0.36
N ALA A 439 -13.23 14.36 0.18
CA ALA A 439 -13.23 15.63 -0.55
C ALA A 439 -12.36 15.61 -1.83
N PHE A 440 -11.21 14.91 -1.82
CA PHE A 440 -10.39 14.65 -3.01
C PHE A 440 -11.09 13.84 -4.12
N TYR A 441 -12.07 13.02 -3.76
CA TYR A 441 -12.89 12.26 -4.71
C TYR A 441 -14.14 13.03 -5.17
N ARG A 442 -14.51 14.12 -4.46
CA ARG A 442 -15.58 15.03 -4.88
C ARG A 442 -15.05 16.16 -5.77
N TYR A 443 -13.95 16.85 -5.43
CA TYR A 443 -13.52 18.09 -6.08
C TYR A 443 -12.81 17.87 -7.43
N SER A 444 -13.53 17.90 -8.54
CA SER A 444 -13.03 17.41 -9.84
C SER A 444 -12.16 18.39 -10.65
N ARG A 445 -11.95 19.62 -10.16
CA ARG A 445 -11.34 20.75 -10.91
C ARG A 445 -10.09 20.38 -11.72
N LEU A 446 -9.09 19.78 -11.08
CA LEU A 446 -7.85 19.28 -11.69
C LEU A 446 -7.27 18.21 -10.76
N VAL A 447 -7.49 16.93 -11.06
CA VAL A 447 -7.34 15.85 -10.04
C VAL A 447 -5.90 15.39 -9.81
N SER A 448 -4.91 15.99 -10.46
CA SER A 448 -3.49 15.89 -10.06
C SER A 448 -3.21 16.60 -8.73
N LEU A 449 -3.97 17.65 -8.40
CA LEU A 449 -3.81 18.42 -7.16
C LEU A 449 -4.44 17.74 -5.93
N ASN A 450 -5.25 16.70 -6.16
CA ASN A 450 -5.99 15.94 -5.15
C ASN A 450 -5.15 14.75 -4.69
N GLU A 451 -4.13 15.03 -3.89
CA GLU A 451 -3.07 14.10 -3.52
C GLU A 451 -2.70 14.23 -2.03
N VAL A 452 -2.17 13.17 -1.43
CA VAL A 452 -1.84 13.10 0.01
C VAL A 452 -0.94 14.26 0.42
N GLY A 453 -1.35 15.03 1.44
CA GLY A 453 -0.66 16.25 1.89
C GLY A 453 -0.63 17.43 0.91
N ALA A 454 -1.59 17.51 -0.01
CA ALA A 454 -1.78 18.65 -0.90
C ALA A 454 -3.15 19.33 -0.68
N ASP A 455 -3.18 20.67 -0.61
CA ASP A 455 -4.44 21.45 -0.63
C ASP A 455 -4.85 21.78 -2.08
N PRO A 456 -5.92 21.18 -2.63
CA PRO A 456 -6.38 21.43 -3.99
C PRO A 456 -6.83 22.88 -4.25
N SER A 457 -7.08 23.69 -3.21
CA SER A 457 -7.42 25.10 -3.36
C SER A 457 -6.25 25.92 -3.92
N ILE A 458 -5.02 25.58 -3.48
CA ILE A 458 -3.76 26.15 -3.99
C ILE A 458 -3.48 25.52 -5.35
N PHE A 459 -4.01 26.16 -6.41
CA PHE A 459 -4.01 25.61 -7.76
C PHE A 459 -2.61 25.51 -8.39
N ALA A 460 -1.76 26.52 -8.20
CA ALA A 460 -0.39 26.58 -8.72
C ALA A 460 0.47 27.51 -7.86
N ILE A 461 1.79 27.39 -7.95
CA ILE A 461 2.76 28.32 -7.36
C ILE A 461 3.69 28.91 -8.42
N ASP A 462 4.15 30.15 -8.23
CA ASP A 462 5.11 30.76 -9.14
C ASP A 462 6.56 30.31 -8.85
N VAL A 463 7.44 30.51 -9.82
CA VAL A 463 8.82 30.01 -9.76
C VAL A 463 9.65 30.71 -8.66
N ASP A 464 9.38 31.97 -8.35
CA ASP A 464 10.06 32.69 -7.25
C ASP A 464 9.56 32.20 -5.88
N ASP A 465 8.28 31.82 -5.74
CA ASP A 465 7.74 31.14 -4.53
C ASP A 465 8.30 29.73 -4.36
N PHE A 466 8.29 28.90 -5.42
CA PHE A 466 8.92 27.58 -5.41
C PHE A 466 10.38 27.65 -4.94
N HIS A 467 11.17 28.59 -5.50
CA HIS A 467 12.54 28.80 -5.08
C HIS A 467 12.68 29.24 -3.61
N ALA A 468 11.78 30.09 -3.10
CA ALA A 468 11.79 30.52 -1.70
C ALA A 468 11.51 29.34 -0.75
N ARG A 469 10.57 28.46 -1.11
CA ARG A 469 10.27 27.23 -0.37
C ARG A 469 11.46 26.26 -0.34
N GLN A 470 12.13 26.05 -1.47
CA GLN A 470 13.33 25.20 -1.51
C GLN A 470 14.51 25.80 -0.73
N GLN A 471 14.64 27.13 -0.68
CA GLN A 471 15.60 27.80 0.22
C GLN A 471 15.27 27.57 1.69
N GLU A 472 14.00 27.58 2.07
CA GLU A 472 13.57 27.28 3.44
C GLU A 472 13.78 25.80 3.79
N ARG A 473 13.40 24.87 2.90
CA ARG A 473 13.67 23.42 3.02
C ARG A 473 15.16 23.15 3.26
N HIS A 474 16.03 23.79 2.50
CA HIS A 474 17.49 23.70 2.70
C HIS A 474 17.96 24.22 4.08
N ARG A 475 17.25 25.20 4.66
CA ARG A 475 17.59 25.86 5.93
C ARG A 475 17.06 25.11 7.16
N ILE A 476 15.86 24.54 7.11
CA ILE A 476 15.19 23.93 8.27
C ILE A 476 15.09 22.40 8.21
N ALA A 477 15.03 21.83 7.01
CA ALA A 477 14.75 20.41 6.78
C ALA A 477 15.67 19.78 5.69
N PRO A 478 17.01 20.00 5.70
CA PRO A 478 17.91 19.53 4.65
C PRO A 478 18.04 18.01 4.55
N HIS A 479 17.49 17.27 5.51
CA HIS A 479 17.50 15.80 5.60
C HIS A 479 16.10 15.17 5.67
N ALA A 480 15.03 15.97 5.55
CA ALA A 480 13.69 15.45 5.34
C ALA A 480 13.59 14.79 3.96
N MET A 481 12.68 13.83 3.81
CA MET A 481 12.45 13.18 2.53
C MET A 481 11.82 14.15 1.53
N THR A 482 12.07 13.94 0.24
CA THR A 482 11.29 14.48 -0.87
C THR A 482 10.81 13.30 -1.71
N THR A 483 9.53 13.25 -2.03
CA THR A 483 8.96 12.16 -2.84
C THR A 483 8.06 12.69 -3.96
N LEU A 484 7.63 11.80 -4.86
CA LEU A 484 6.69 12.07 -5.94
C LEU A 484 5.61 10.97 -6.06
N SER A 485 5.89 9.75 -5.59
CA SER A 485 4.97 8.61 -5.54
C SER A 485 5.21 7.81 -4.26
N THR A 486 4.18 7.27 -3.65
CA THR A 486 4.28 6.33 -2.52
C THR A 486 3.32 5.15 -2.71
N HIS A 487 3.23 4.27 -1.71
CA HIS A 487 2.24 3.19 -1.67
C HIS A 487 0.83 3.69 -1.30
N ASP A 488 0.65 4.99 -1.03
CA ASP A 488 -0.62 5.59 -0.60
C ASP A 488 -1.00 6.85 -1.39
N THR A 489 -0.09 7.41 -2.21
CA THR A 489 -0.44 8.47 -3.17
C THR A 489 -1.60 8.01 -4.06
N LYS A 490 -2.65 8.85 -4.16
CA LYS A 490 -3.89 8.56 -4.87
C LYS A 490 -3.65 8.36 -6.38
N ARG A 491 -2.61 8.97 -6.95
CA ARG A 491 -2.17 8.81 -8.36
C ARG A 491 -0.65 8.83 -8.47
N GLY A 492 -0.09 7.93 -9.30
CA GLY A 492 1.34 7.91 -9.61
C GLY A 492 1.80 9.21 -10.27
N GLU A 493 3.05 9.61 -10.04
CA GLU A 493 3.62 10.88 -10.49
C GLU A 493 3.43 11.19 -11.98
N ASP A 494 3.45 10.19 -12.86
CA ASP A 494 3.32 10.41 -14.31
C ASP A 494 1.87 10.43 -14.80
N VAL A 495 0.94 9.96 -13.96
CA VAL A 495 -0.50 10.23 -14.11
C VAL A 495 -0.75 11.70 -13.81
N ARG A 496 -0.18 12.21 -12.69
CA ARG A 496 -0.37 13.61 -12.26
C ARG A 496 0.29 14.59 -13.24
N ALA A 497 1.56 14.38 -13.58
CA ALA A 497 2.33 15.21 -14.52
C ALA A 497 1.68 15.34 -15.91
N ARG A 498 0.88 14.35 -16.34
CA ARG A 498 0.08 14.39 -17.58
C ARG A 498 -1.26 15.10 -17.39
N ILE A 499 -1.93 14.91 -16.26
CA ILE A 499 -3.17 15.63 -15.93
C ILE A 499 -2.90 17.14 -15.78
N ASP A 500 -1.75 17.54 -15.24
CA ASP A 500 -1.34 18.95 -15.12
C ASP A 500 -1.36 19.70 -16.46
N VAL A 501 -1.07 19.00 -17.58
CA VAL A 501 -1.10 19.58 -18.94
C VAL A 501 -2.49 20.10 -19.32
N LEU A 502 -3.57 19.57 -18.71
CA LEU A 502 -4.93 20.07 -18.93
C LEU A 502 -5.09 21.54 -18.52
N SER A 503 -4.24 22.06 -17.61
CA SER A 503 -4.20 23.48 -17.27
C SER A 503 -3.66 24.38 -18.40
N GLU A 504 -2.85 23.86 -19.32
CA GLU A 504 -2.38 24.59 -20.51
C GLU A 504 -3.41 24.61 -21.67
N THR A 505 -4.45 23.76 -21.58
CA THR A 505 -5.49 23.60 -22.61
C THR A 505 -6.90 23.35 -22.02
N PRO A 506 -7.41 24.18 -21.08
CA PRO A 506 -8.63 23.88 -20.34
C PRO A 506 -9.89 23.91 -21.22
N GLU A 507 -9.93 24.73 -22.28
CA GLU A 507 -11.05 24.75 -23.22
C GLU A 507 -11.10 23.45 -24.05
N ALA A 508 -9.94 22.93 -24.46
CA ALA A 508 -9.85 21.66 -25.18
C ALA A 508 -10.21 20.46 -24.27
N TRP A 509 -9.95 20.56 -22.96
CA TRP A 509 -10.45 19.60 -21.98
C TRP A 509 -11.97 19.66 -21.87
N ARG A 510 -12.54 20.84 -21.59
CA ARG A 510 -13.99 21.09 -21.50
C ARG A 510 -14.75 20.57 -22.73
N ASP A 511 -14.26 20.89 -23.92
CA ASP A 511 -14.93 20.55 -25.19
C ASP A 511 -14.76 19.07 -25.58
N ALA A 512 -13.75 18.37 -25.04
CA ALA A 512 -13.63 16.92 -25.15
C ALA A 512 -14.49 16.19 -24.11
N LEU A 513 -14.45 16.62 -22.85
CA LEU A 513 -15.26 16.08 -21.76
C LEU A 513 -16.76 16.18 -22.06
N GLY A 514 -17.24 17.31 -22.60
CA GLY A 514 -18.63 17.47 -23.01
C GLY A 514 -19.09 16.37 -23.99
N GLN A 515 -18.22 15.98 -24.93
CA GLN A 515 -18.50 14.92 -25.90
C GLN A 515 -18.38 13.51 -25.33
N LEU A 516 -17.49 13.29 -24.35
CA LEU A 516 -17.38 12.01 -23.64
C LEU A 516 -18.61 11.75 -22.76
N ARG A 517 -19.12 12.80 -22.09
CA ARG A 517 -20.35 12.76 -21.28
C ARG A 517 -21.62 12.51 -22.11
N GLU A 518 -21.61 12.85 -23.40
CA GLU A 518 -22.68 12.47 -24.35
C GLU A 518 -22.65 10.98 -24.71
N VAL A 519 -21.50 10.30 -24.64
CA VAL A 519 -21.36 8.88 -24.97
C VAL A 519 -21.79 8.00 -23.79
N ALA A 520 -21.28 8.29 -22.60
CA ALA A 520 -21.53 7.48 -21.39
C ALA A 520 -21.76 8.35 -20.15
N PRO A 521 -22.99 8.88 -19.94
CA PRO A 521 -23.35 9.61 -18.73
C PRO A 521 -23.67 8.66 -17.56
N THR A 522 -23.08 8.93 -16.39
CA THR A 522 -23.46 8.31 -15.11
C THR A 522 -24.57 9.12 -14.41
N GLY A 523 -24.63 10.42 -14.68
CA GLY A 523 -25.49 11.39 -13.98
C GLY A 523 -24.75 12.26 -12.96
N ASP A 524 -23.49 11.93 -12.66
CA ASP A 524 -22.62 12.65 -11.71
C ASP A 524 -21.52 13.40 -12.47
N GLY A 525 -21.77 14.69 -12.76
CA GLY A 525 -20.87 15.51 -13.57
C GLY A 525 -19.44 15.65 -13.02
N PRO A 526 -19.26 15.96 -11.72
CA PRO A 526 -17.93 15.99 -11.10
C PRO A 526 -17.23 14.63 -11.13
N PHE A 527 -17.93 13.53 -10.84
CA PHE A 527 -17.31 12.20 -10.88
C PHE A 527 -16.94 11.77 -12.32
N GLU A 528 -17.79 12.05 -13.31
CA GLU A 528 -17.48 11.87 -14.73
C GLU A 528 -16.19 12.61 -15.12
N ASN A 529 -16.00 13.85 -14.67
CA ASN A 529 -14.78 14.63 -14.90
C ASN A 529 -13.54 14.02 -14.23
N LEU A 530 -13.65 13.62 -12.95
CA LEU A 530 -12.55 12.95 -12.21
C LEU A 530 -12.13 11.64 -12.88
N LEU A 531 -13.10 10.83 -13.30
CA LEU A 531 -12.85 9.54 -13.92
C LEU A 531 -12.22 9.69 -15.31
N TRP A 532 -12.75 10.57 -16.16
CA TRP A 532 -12.16 10.84 -17.48
C TRP A 532 -10.76 11.48 -17.39
N GLN A 533 -10.49 12.40 -16.46
CA GLN A 533 -9.13 12.92 -16.23
C GLN A 533 -8.18 11.79 -15.83
N THR A 534 -8.58 10.95 -14.88
CA THR A 534 -7.74 9.85 -14.38
C THR A 534 -7.46 8.82 -15.49
N LEU A 535 -8.48 8.46 -16.28
CA LEU A 535 -8.37 7.52 -17.40
C LEU A 535 -7.37 8.00 -18.46
N VAL A 536 -7.46 9.28 -18.86
CA VAL A 536 -6.51 9.91 -19.79
C VAL A 536 -5.10 10.06 -19.17
N GLY A 537 -5.02 10.29 -17.85
CA GLY A 537 -3.77 10.35 -17.09
C GLY A 537 -3.02 9.02 -17.06
N THR A 538 -3.70 7.88 -16.85
CA THR A 538 -3.07 6.56 -16.78
C THR A 538 -2.85 5.89 -18.14
N TRP A 539 -3.50 6.36 -19.22
CA TRP A 539 -3.51 5.66 -20.52
C TRP A 539 -2.10 5.37 -21.09
N PRO A 540 -1.88 4.23 -21.78
CA PRO A 540 -2.75 3.06 -21.84
C PRO A 540 -2.82 2.31 -20.50
N ALA A 541 -4.02 1.92 -20.10
CA ALA A 541 -4.27 1.08 -18.92
C ALA A 541 -5.18 -0.09 -19.31
N SER A 542 -5.24 -1.13 -18.48
CA SER A 542 -6.18 -2.24 -18.68
C SER A 542 -7.56 -1.89 -18.15
N ARG A 543 -8.60 -2.52 -18.70
CA ARG A 543 -10.00 -2.24 -18.35
C ARG A 543 -10.30 -2.56 -16.88
N GLU A 544 -9.71 -3.64 -16.39
CA GLU A 544 -9.87 -4.18 -15.04
C GLU A 544 -9.34 -3.19 -13.99
N ARG A 545 -8.15 -2.61 -14.23
CA ARG A 545 -7.56 -1.56 -13.39
C ARG A 545 -8.47 -0.33 -13.29
N LEU A 546 -9.09 0.06 -14.42
CA LEU A 546 -9.96 1.23 -14.49
C LEU A 546 -11.32 1.01 -13.83
N HIS A 547 -11.92 -0.18 -13.93
CA HIS A 547 -13.13 -0.51 -13.17
C HIS A 547 -12.86 -0.54 -11.66
N ALA A 548 -11.81 -1.24 -11.22
CA ALA A 548 -11.46 -1.32 -9.79
C ALA A 548 -11.16 0.07 -9.19
N TYR A 549 -10.50 0.94 -9.96
CA TYR A 549 -10.33 2.35 -9.59
C TYR A 549 -11.67 3.09 -9.52
N ALA A 550 -12.57 2.93 -10.50
CA ALA A 550 -13.85 3.63 -10.54
C ALA A 550 -14.76 3.25 -9.36
N GLU A 551 -14.84 1.95 -9.03
CA GLU A 551 -15.53 1.44 -7.83
C GLU A 551 -14.99 2.07 -6.55
N LYS A 552 -13.66 2.04 -6.34
CA LYS A 552 -13.05 2.66 -5.15
C LYS A 552 -13.31 4.17 -5.14
N ALA A 553 -13.03 4.87 -6.23
CA ALA A 553 -13.14 6.32 -6.32
C ALA A 553 -14.58 6.82 -6.10
N SER A 554 -15.60 6.09 -6.55
CA SER A 554 -17.00 6.48 -6.36
C SER A 554 -17.52 6.19 -4.96
N ARG A 555 -17.12 5.06 -4.35
CA ARG A 555 -17.51 4.69 -2.97
C ARG A 555 -16.78 5.51 -1.90
N GLU A 556 -15.54 5.95 -2.15
CA GLU A 556 -14.84 6.96 -1.34
C GLU A 556 -15.40 8.37 -1.58
N ALA A 557 -15.84 8.71 -2.81
CA ALA A 557 -16.55 9.97 -3.06
C ALA A 557 -17.81 10.05 -2.19
N GLY A 558 -18.65 9.02 -2.16
CA GLY A 558 -19.84 8.99 -1.31
C GLY A 558 -20.92 10.03 -1.66
N ASP A 559 -20.94 10.50 -2.92
CA ASP A 559 -21.99 11.36 -3.47
C ASP A 559 -23.09 10.54 -4.17
N SER A 560 -22.72 9.52 -4.96
CA SER A 560 -23.63 8.73 -5.81
C SER A 560 -23.71 7.22 -5.49
N THR A 561 -22.74 6.67 -4.77
CA THR A 561 -22.72 5.29 -4.23
C THR A 561 -21.85 5.26 -2.97
N THR A 562 -21.92 4.23 -2.13
CA THR A 562 -21.14 4.13 -0.89
C THR A 562 -20.67 2.70 -0.60
N TRP A 563 -19.60 2.57 0.21
CA TRP A 563 -19.13 1.28 0.70
C TRP A 563 -20.16 0.47 1.51
N THR A 564 -21.11 1.15 2.16
CA THR A 564 -22.03 0.54 3.14
C THR A 564 -23.45 0.31 2.61
N ALA A 565 -23.78 0.98 1.50
CA ALA A 565 -24.97 0.81 0.68
C ALA A 565 -24.64 1.23 -0.78
N PRO A 566 -24.22 0.29 -1.64
CA PRO A 566 -23.96 0.59 -3.06
C PRO A 566 -25.24 0.91 -3.84
N ASP A 567 -25.15 1.83 -4.82
CA ASP A 567 -26.17 2.00 -5.86
C ASP A 567 -25.72 1.21 -7.10
N GLU A 568 -26.21 -0.04 -7.20
CA GLU A 568 -25.91 -0.95 -8.32
C GLU A 568 -26.18 -0.31 -9.68
N ALA A 569 -27.26 0.48 -9.81
CA ALA A 569 -27.63 1.10 -11.07
C ALA A 569 -26.72 2.29 -11.44
N PHE A 570 -26.19 3.03 -10.46
CA PHE A 570 -25.12 4.02 -10.70
C PHE A 570 -23.82 3.32 -11.08
N GLU A 571 -23.44 2.27 -10.36
CA GLU A 571 -22.20 1.54 -10.62
C GLU A 571 -22.21 0.89 -12.02
N GLU A 572 -23.33 0.29 -12.47
CA GLU A 572 -23.52 -0.15 -13.86
C GLU A 572 -23.20 0.94 -14.89
N ARG A 573 -23.68 2.17 -14.69
CA ARG A 573 -23.41 3.30 -15.62
C ARG A 573 -21.97 3.77 -15.55
N MET A 574 -21.33 3.69 -14.39
CA MET A 574 -19.91 3.96 -14.19
C MET A 574 -19.03 2.91 -14.90
N HIS A 575 -19.36 1.62 -14.81
CA HIS A 575 -18.67 0.57 -15.56
C HIS A 575 -18.82 0.82 -17.07
N ALA A 576 -20.03 1.14 -17.55
CA ALA A 576 -20.28 1.48 -18.96
C ALA A 576 -19.48 2.72 -19.46
N LEU A 577 -19.15 3.68 -18.59
CA LEU A 577 -18.24 4.80 -18.92
C LEU A 577 -16.80 4.32 -19.14
N VAL A 578 -16.30 3.44 -18.28
CA VAL A 578 -14.98 2.80 -18.48
C VAL A 578 -14.98 1.96 -19.75
N ASP A 579 -16.05 1.19 -20.02
CA ASP A 579 -16.19 0.36 -21.22
C ASP A 579 -16.20 1.20 -22.51
N ALA A 580 -16.91 2.34 -22.51
CA ALA A 580 -16.96 3.24 -23.66
C ALA A 580 -15.57 3.72 -24.11
N ALA A 581 -14.62 3.90 -23.18
CA ALA A 581 -13.25 4.27 -23.51
C ALA A 581 -12.52 3.21 -24.37
N PHE A 582 -12.94 1.94 -24.29
CA PHE A 582 -12.39 0.82 -25.05
C PHE A 582 -13.25 0.39 -26.24
N ASP A 583 -14.58 0.56 -26.18
CA ASP A 583 -15.50 -0.05 -27.14
C ASP A 583 -16.25 0.94 -28.02
N ASP A 584 -16.58 2.15 -27.53
CA ASP A 584 -17.27 3.15 -28.36
C ASP A 584 -16.29 3.88 -29.30
N PRO A 585 -16.51 3.88 -30.63
CA PRO A 585 -15.59 4.49 -31.58
C PRO A 585 -15.37 6.01 -31.38
N ARG A 586 -16.37 6.74 -30.86
CA ARG A 586 -16.26 8.20 -30.63
C ARG A 586 -15.40 8.45 -29.39
N ALA A 587 -15.70 7.79 -28.27
CA ALA A 587 -14.92 7.92 -27.04
C ALA A 587 -13.47 7.44 -27.23
N ARG A 588 -13.24 6.28 -27.86
CA ARG A 588 -11.89 5.81 -28.25
C ARG A 588 -11.12 6.86 -29.05
N THR A 589 -11.76 7.49 -30.04
CA THR A 589 -11.13 8.53 -30.89
C THR A 589 -10.77 9.78 -30.08
N ILE A 590 -11.63 10.18 -29.14
CA ILE A 590 -11.37 11.33 -28.25
C ILE A 590 -10.23 11.00 -27.27
N VAL A 591 -10.24 9.83 -26.63
CA VAL A 591 -9.21 9.39 -25.67
C VAL A 591 -7.84 9.25 -26.36
N ALA A 592 -7.78 8.61 -27.52
CA ALA A 592 -6.54 8.52 -28.31
C ALA A 592 -6.03 9.92 -28.71
N GLY A 593 -6.90 10.76 -29.29
CA GLY A 593 -6.51 12.12 -29.67
C GLY A 593 -6.12 13.01 -28.49
N LEU A 594 -6.61 12.76 -27.27
CA LEU A 594 -6.13 13.40 -26.05
C LEU A 594 -4.75 12.85 -25.65
N TYR A 595 -4.55 11.53 -25.64
CA TYR A 595 -3.25 10.91 -25.36
C TYR A 595 -2.15 11.42 -26.31
N ASP A 596 -2.42 11.52 -27.61
CA ASP A 596 -1.49 12.06 -28.61
C ASP A 596 -1.08 13.51 -28.35
N ARG A 597 -1.97 14.31 -27.73
CA ARG A 597 -1.72 15.71 -27.37
C ARG A 597 -1.04 15.87 -26.01
N LEU A 598 -1.25 14.95 -25.08
CA LEU A 598 -0.87 15.09 -23.67
C LEU A 598 0.35 14.24 -23.27
N SER A 599 0.66 13.16 -24.00
CA SER A 599 1.78 12.24 -23.70
C SER A 599 3.14 12.94 -23.68
N GLY A 600 3.57 13.55 -24.79
CA GLY A 600 4.83 14.28 -24.89
C GLY A 600 4.99 15.41 -23.85
N PRO A 601 4.00 16.31 -23.69
CA PRO A 601 3.96 17.28 -22.59
C PRO A 601 4.05 16.64 -21.19
N GLY A 602 3.31 15.56 -20.93
CA GLY A 602 3.33 14.84 -19.65
C GLY A 602 4.69 14.21 -19.34
N TRP A 603 5.36 13.64 -20.35
CA TRP A 603 6.75 13.16 -20.23
C TRP A 603 7.72 14.31 -19.93
N SER A 604 7.52 15.50 -20.52
CA SER A 604 8.32 16.69 -20.17
C SER A 604 8.11 17.12 -18.72
N ASN A 605 6.86 17.11 -18.24
CA ASN A 605 6.54 17.43 -16.83
C ASN A 605 7.11 16.37 -15.87
N SER A 606 7.03 15.09 -16.21
CA SER A 606 7.62 13.98 -15.44
C SER A 606 9.15 14.11 -15.31
N LEU A 607 9.83 14.31 -16.43
CA LEU A 607 11.29 14.49 -16.45
C LEU A 607 11.70 15.75 -15.66
N ALA A 608 10.90 16.82 -15.73
CA ALA A 608 11.08 18.01 -14.90
C ALA A 608 10.89 17.70 -13.40
N ALA A 609 9.78 17.07 -13.01
CA ALA A 609 9.48 16.71 -11.63
C ALA A 609 10.56 15.81 -11.02
N LYS A 610 10.93 14.71 -11.70
CA LYS A 610 11.97 13.78 -11.23
C LYS A 610 13.35 14.46 -11.19
N ALA A 611 13.72 15.25 -12.20
CA ALA A 611 14.99 15.99 -12.16
C ALA A 611 15.03 16.98 -10.99
N ILE A 612 13.94 17.73 -10.75
CA ILE A 612 13.81 18.67 -9.64
C ILE A 612 13.88 17.93 -8.29
N GLN A 613 13.04 16.91 -8.08
CA GLN A 613 12.96 16.18 -6.80
C GLN A 613 14.30 15.53 -6.44
N LEU A 614 14.96 14.87 -7.39
CA LEU A 614 16.24 14.22 -7.16
C LEU A 614 17.35 15.23 -6.84
N THR A 615 17.35 16.44 -7.40
CA THR A 615 18.45 17.41 -7.19
C THR A 615 18.14 18.52 -6.19
N ALA A 616 16.89 18.69 -5.76
CA ALA A 616 16.48 19.69 -4.77
C ALA A 616 17.07 19.43 -3.36
N PRO A 617 16.99 20.42 -2.45
CA PRO A 617 17.31 20.23 -1.03
C PRO A 617 16.38 19.19 -0.37
N GLY A 618 16.87 18.51 0.67
CA GLY A 618 16.24 17.31 1.22
C GLY A 618 16.85 16.03 0.65
N MET A 619 16.34 14.88 1.10
CA MET A 619 16.75 13.54 0.68
C MET A 619 15.70 12.95 -0.28
N PRO A 620 16.03 12.67 -1.55
CA PRO A 620 15.07 12.11 -2.49
C PRO A 620 14.83 10.61 -2.26
N ASP A 621 13.56 10.23 -2.21
CA ASP A 621 13.11 8.84 -2.32
C ASP A 621 12.79 8.45 -3.78
N VAL A 622 12.80 7.15 -4.05
CA VAL A 622 12.37 6.54 -5.31
C VAL A 622 11.50 5.34 -4.97
N TYR A 623 10.19 5.46 -5.21
CA TYR A 623 9.27 4.33 -5.08
C TYR A 623 9.57 3.26 -6.13
N GLN A 624 9.46 1.98 -5.75
CA GLN A 624 9.86 0.86 -6.61
C GLN A 624 9.28 0.93 -8.02
N GLY A 625 10.15 1.12 -9.01
CA GLY A 625 9.79 1.16 -10.41
C GLY A 625 9.58 2.56 -11.00
N SER A 626 9.50 3.60 -10.18
CA SER A 626 9.27 5.00 -10.58
C SER A 626 10.47 5.70 -11.25
N GLU A 627 11.61 5.01 -11.37
CA GLU A 627 12.69 5.35 -12.28
C GLU A 627 12.31 5.18 -13.77
N LEU A 628 11.20 4.48 -14.07
CA LEU A 628 10.51 4.46 -15.35
C LEU A 628 9.13 5.15 -15.23
N TRP A 629 8.30 5.09 -16.27
CA TRP A 629 6.96 5.68 -16.24
C TRP A 629 6.07 5.01 -15.17
N GLU A 630 5.65 5.79 -14.19
CA GLU A 630 4.84 5.40 -13.04
C GLU A 630 3.38 5.81 -13.25
N THR A 631 2.64 4.93 -13.91
CA THR A 631 1.24 5.14 -14.31
C THR A 631 0.23 4.43 -13.40
N SER A 632 0.58 4.17 -12.14
CA SER A 632 -0.34 3.58 -11.16
C SER A 632 -1.44 4.55 -10.69
N LEU A 633 -2.54 3.96 -10.25
CA LEU A 633 -3.61 4.60 -9.49
C LEU A 633 -3.51 4.23 -8.00
N VAL A 634 -4.44 4.69 -7.17
CA VAL A 634 -4.48 4.41 -5.73
C VAL A 634 -4.40 2.89 -5.42
N ASP A 635 -3.83 2.56 -4.26
CA ASP A 635 -3.83 1.23 -3.63
C ASP A 635 -5.15 0.45 -3.89
N PRO A 636 -5.09 -0.78 -4.43
CA PRO A 636 -3.90 -1.63 -4.63
C PRO A 636 -3.13 -1.42 -5.94
N ASP A 637 -3.52 -0.51 -6.84
CA ASP A 637 -2.90 -0.42 -8.16
C ASP A 637 -1.45 0.11 -8.16
N ASN A 638 -1.09 0.92 -7.16
CA ASN A 638 0.30 1.32 -6.88
C ASN A 638 1.13 0.23 -6.16
N ARG A 639 0.54 -0.93 -5.84
CA ARG A 639 1.22 -2.07 -5.19
C ARG A 639 1.43 -3.26 -6.13
N ARG A 640 1.30 -3.07 -7.44
CA ARG A 640 1.61 -4.07 -8.49
C ARG A 640 3.10 -4.49 -8.49
N GLU A 641 3.37 -5.64 -9.10
CA GLU A 641 4.73 -6.20 -9.24
C GLU A 641 5.62 -5.36 -10.17
N VAL A 642 6.94 -5.42 -9.93
CA VAL A 642 7.95 -4.61 -10.63
C VAL A 642 8.94 -5.52 -11.35
N ASP A 643 8.93 -5.48 -12.69
CA ASP A 643 9.93 -6.20 -13.49
C ASP A 643 11.31 -5.54 -13.35
N PHE A 644 12.15 -6.13 -12.49
CA PHE A 644 13.55 -5.78 -12.29
C PHE A 644 14.49 -6.34 -13.38
N GLY A 645 14.07 -7.35 -14.15
CA GLY A 645 14.85 -7.92 -15.24
C GLY A 645 14.95 -6.96 -16.42
N MET A 646 13.80 -6.47 -16.90
CA MET A 646 13.70 -5.41 -17.92
C MET A 646 14.46 -4.15 -17.49
N ARG A 647 14.23 -3.69 -16.25
CA ARG A 647 14.89 -2.50 -15.67
C ARG A 647 16.41 -2.62 -15.62
N ARG A 648 16.93 -3.79 -15.24
CA ARG A 648 18.37 -4.05 -15.17
C ARG A 648 19.02 -4.04 -16.55
N ALA A 649 18.33 -4.51 -17.59
CA ALA A 649 18.79 -4.41 -18.98
C ALA A 649 18.78 -2.97 -19.51
N ALA A 650 17.72 -2.21 -19.24
CA ALA A 650 17.64 -0.79 -19.62
C ALA A 650 18.71 0.07 -18.90
N LEU A 651 18.95 -0.20 -17.61
CA LEU A 651 19.99 0.48 -16.83
C LEU A 651 21.40 0.15 -17.33
N ASP A 652 21.67 -1.12 -17.66
CA ASP A 652 22.96 -1.54 -18.24
C ASP A 652 23.26 -0.79 -19.56
N ALA A 653 22.26 -0.58 -20.42
CA ALA A 653 22.38 0.25 -21.62
C ALA A 653 22.66 1.74 -21.28
N VAL A 654 21.88 2.33 -20.36
CA VAL A 654 22.07 3.71 -19.87
C VAL A 654 23.46 3.93 -19.28
N LEU A 655 23.98 2.99 -18.49
CA LEU A 655 25.31 3.06 -17.87
C LEU A 655 26.43 2.90 -18.91
N LYS A 656 26.21 2.11 -19.97
CA LYS A 656 27.10 1.98 -21.14
C LYS A 656 27.09 3.20 -22.07
N GLY A 657 26.27 4.21 -21.79
CA GLY A 657 26.24 5.47 -22.55
C GLY A 657 25.18 5.51 -23.65
N ALA A 658 24.12 4.72 -23.55
CA ALA A 658 22.92 4.96 -24.35
C ALA A 658 22.29 6.31 -23.94
N GLU A 659 21.80 7.05 -24.94
CA GLU A 659 20.99 8.26 -24.80
C GLU A 659 19.58 7.95 -25.35
N PRO A 660 18.64 7.43 -24.52
CA PRO A 660 17.33 7.01 -25.00
C PRO A 660 16.47 8.19 -25.43
N ALA A 661 15.54 7.93 -26.35
CA ALA A 661 14.52 8.92 -26.72
C ALA A 661 13.49 9.11 -25.58
N ILE A 662 12.74 10.21 -25.66
CA ILE A 662 11.58 10.44 -24.79
C ILE A 662 10.39 9.76 -25.47
N ASP A 663 10.16 8.51 -25.09
CA ASP A 663 9.18 7.59 -25.66
C ASP A 663 8.48 6.77 -24.55
N GLU A 664 7.56 5.88 -24.94
CA GLU A 664 6.78 5.04 -24.04
C GLU A 664 7.61 4.02 -23.21
N THR A 665 8.89 3.81 -23.50
CA THR A 665 9.74 2.88 -22.71
C THR A 665 10.12 3.46 -21.34
N GLY A 666 10.11 4.78 -21.20
CA GLY A 666 10.56 5.48 -19.99
C GLY A 666 12.08 5.50 -19.80
N ALA A 667 12.88 4.97 -20.73
CA ALA A 667 14.32 4.88 -20.60
C ALA A 667 15.02 6.26 -20.45
N ALA A 668 14.43 7.34 -20.97
CA ALA A 668 14.88 8.71 -20.70
C ALA A 668 14.74 9.11 -19.21
N LYS A 669 13.67 8.67 -18.53
CA LYS A 669 13.47 8.89 -17.09
C LYS A 669 14.44 8.07 -16.25
N LEU A 670 14.78 6.86 -16.73
CA LEU A 670 15.83 6.03 -16.12
C LEU A 670 17.21 6.68 -16.26
N LEU A 671 17.50 7.30 -17.41
CA LEU A 671 18.72 8.10 -17.60
C LEU A 671 18.77 9.29 -16.62
N VAL A 672 17.71 10.08 -16.50
CA VAL A 672 17.63 11.19 -15.53
C VAL A 672 17.83 10.68 -14.10
N THR A 673 17.09 9.63 -13.72
CA THR A 673 17.13 9.06 -12.37
C THR A 673 18.52 8.52 -12.02
N ALA A 674 19.09 7.71 -12.91
CA ALA A 674 20.40 7.12 -12.69
C ALA A 674 21.52 8.17 -12.63
N ARG A 675 21.49 9.19 -13.50
CA ARG A 675 22.52 10.23 -13.50
C ARG A 675 22.40 11.15 -12.29
N ALA A 676 21.20 11.56 -11.88
CA ALA A 676 21.01 12.45 -10.73
C ALA A 676 21.34 11.77 -9.38
N LEU A 677 20.88 10.53 -9.15
CA LEU A 677 21.20 9.77 -7.94
C LEU A 677 22.72 9.54 -7.81
N ARG A 678 23.35 9.04 -8.88
CA ARG A 678 24.79 8.78 -8.89
C ARG A 678 25.60 10.06 -8.71
N LEU A 679 25.21 11.18 -9.34
CA LEU A 679 25.88 12.46 -9.15
C LEU A 679 25.82 12.92 -7.68
N ARG A 680 24.69 12.75 -6.98
CA ARG A 680 24.58 13.06 -5.54
C ARG A 680 25.44 12.17 -4.66
N ARG A 681 25.50 10.87 -4.96
CA ARG A 681 26.24 9.88 -4.17
C ARG A 681 27.76 9.93 -4.41
N GLU A 682 28.15 10.16 -5.66
CA GLU A 682 29.55 10.10 -6.12
C GLU A 682 30.23 11.49 -6.07
N HIS A 683 29.45 12.59 -6.08
CA HIS A 683 29.91 13.98 -5.98
C HIS A 683 29.07 14.85 -5.00
N PRO A 684 28.97 14.50 -3.70
CA PRO A 684 28.19 15.27 -2.71
C PRO A 684 28.69 16.70 -2.51
N GLU A 685 29.94 17.02 -2.85
CA GLU A 685 30.51 18.38 -2.83
C GLU A 685 29.79 19.38 -3.74
N LEU A 686 29.06 18.90 -4.75
CA LEU A 686 28.27 19.72 -5.68
C LEU A 686 26.88 20.10 -5.13
N PHE A 687 26.51 19.61 -3.94
CA PHE A 687 25.17 19.76 -3.35
C PHE A 687 25.13 20.54 -2.03
N THR A 688 26.07 21.48 -1.87
CA THR A 688 26.37 22.25 -0.65
C THR A 688 25.47 23.48 -0.39
N GLY A 689 24.66 23.92 -1.36
CA GLY A 689 23.83 25.13 -1.27
C GLY A 689 22.52 25.05 -2.06
N TYR A 690 21.88 26.20 -2.30
CA TYR A 690 20.76 26.36 -3.25
C TYR A 690 20.66 27.82 -3.75
N GLU A 691 20.99 28.08 -5.01
CA GLU A 691 20.88 29.40 -5.67
C GLU A 691 19.94 29.35 -6.90
N PRO A 692 18.84 30.13 -6.93
CA PRO A 692 17.94 30.23 -8.09
C PRO A 692 18.59 30.81 -9.35
N VAL A 693 18.56 30.07 -10.46
CA VAL A 693 19.16 30.46 -11.75
C VAL A 693 18.08 31.05 -12.65
N ARG A 694 18.03 32.38 -12.76
CA ARG A 694 17.00 33.08 -13.53
C ARG A 694 17.26 33.06 -15.05
N ALA A 695 16.38 32.41 -15.80
CA ALA A 695 16.36 32.47 -17.26
C ALA A 695 16.03 33.87 -17.80
N THR A 696 16.44 34.15 -19.05
CA THR A 696 16.11 35.41 -19.76
C THR A 696 15.83 35.16 -21.24
N GLY A 697 14.75 35.72 -21.75
CA GLY A 697 14.28 35.52 -23.13
C GLY A 697 12.75 35.40 -23.16
N ASP A 698 12.17 35.27 -24.34
CA ASP A 698 10.71 35.25 -24.49
C ASP A 698 10.08 33.97 -23.87
N ALA A 699 10.81 32.85 -23.88
CA ALA A 699 10.42 31.60 -23.23
C ALA A 699 10.84 31.48 -21.74
N ALA A 700 11.32 32.54 -21.09
CA ALA A 700 11.90 32.45 -19.74
C ALA A 700 10.93 31.97 -18.63
N ALA A 701 9.61 32.08 -18.85
CA ALA A 701 8.59 31.57 -17.92
C ALA A 701 8.41 30.04 -17.96
N HIS A 702 9.05 29.37 -18.93
CA HIS A 702 9.00 27.92 -19.15
C HIS A 702 10.23 27.19 -18.58
N VAL A 703 11.10 27.90 -17.84
CA VAL A 703 12.33 27.34 -17.28
C VAL A 703 12.32 27.47 -15.76
N ILE A 704 12.48 26.33 -15.07
CA ILE A 704 12.87 26.26 -13.67
C ILE A 704 14.35 25.89 -13.64
N ALA A 705 15.18 26.65 -12.94
CA ALA A 705 16.60 26.31 -12.80
C ALA A 705 17.20 26.75 -11.47
N PHE A 706 18.12 25.95 -10.93
CA PHE A 706 18.84 26.25 -9.70
C PHE A 706 20.22 25.58 -9.69
N ASP A 707 21.18 26.20 -9.02
CA ASP A 707 22.48 25.64 -8.69
C ASP A 707 22.47 25.09 -7.26
N ARG A 708 23.02 23.89 -7.07
CA ARG A 708 23.21 23.25 -5.76
C ARG A 708 24.61 23.49 -5.17
N GLY A 709 25.50 24.21 -5.86
CA GLY A 709 26.88 24.49 -5.47
C GLY A 709 27.93 24.00 -6.48
N GLY A 710 27.52 23.71 -7.71
CA GLY A 710 28.32 23.10 -8.78
C GLY A 710 27.50 22.16 -9.67
N ALA A 711 26.38 21.63 -9.17
CA ALA A 711 25.38 20.91 -9.96
C ALA A 711 24.18 21.82 -10.28
N ILE A 712 24.03 22.21 -11.56
CA ILE A 712 22.92 23.05 -12.03
C ILE A 712 21.82 22.16 -12.62
N THR A 713 20.60 22.30 -12.09
CA THR A 713 19.40 21.69 -12.66
C THR A 713 18.69 22.71 -13.54
N VAL A 714 18.21 22.27 -14.71
CA VAL A 714 17.39 23.06 -15.63
C VAL A 714 16.25 22.16 -16.11
N ALA A 715 15.01 22.61 -15.92
CA ALA A 715 13.81 21.83 -16.20
C ALA A 715 12.75 22.70 -16.91
N THR A 716 11.97 22.06 -17.79
CA THR A 716 10.85 22.71 -18.48
C THR A 716 9.61 22.74 -17.59
N ARG A 717 8.91 23.87 -17.55
CA ARG A 717 7.52 23.97 -17.07
C ARG A 717 6.63 24.53 -18.19
N LEU A 718 5.35 24.18 -18.19
CA LEU A 718 4.39 24.59 -19.23
C LEU A 718 4.88 24.26 -20.65
N PRO A 719 5.12 22.97 -20.98
CA PRO A 719 5.66 22.54 -22.26
C PRO A 719 4.79 22.89 -23.48
N VAL A 720 3.45 22.94 -23.36
CA VAL A 720 2.58 23.30 -24.50
C VAL A 720 2.73 24.78 -24.86
N GLY A 721 2.74 25.66 -23.86
CA GLY A 721 3.02 27.09 -24.01
C GLY A 721 4.45 27.34 -24.51
N SER A 722 5.43 26.58 -24.01
CA SER A 722 6.83 26.69 -24.43
C SER A 722 7.00 26.37 -25.91
N ARG A 723 6.28 25.36 -26.42
CA ARG A 723 6.29 24.99 -27.84
C ARG A 723 5.66 26.08 -28.72
N ARG A 724 4.48 26.59 -28.36
CA ARG A 724 3.84 27.73 -29.04
C ARG A 724 4.78 28.95 -29.13
N ALA A 725 5.48 29.25 -28.04
CA ALA A 725 6.45 30.35 -28.00
C ALA A 725 7.69 30.13 -28.90
N ALA A 726 8.11 28.87 -29.10
CA ALA A 726 9.21 28.51 -30.00
C ALA A 726 8.79 28.50 -31.48
N ASP A 727 7.58 28.00 -31.77
CA ASP A 727 6.99 27.98 -33.12
C ASP A 727 6.55 29.38 -33.60
N GLY A 728 6.47 30.35 -32.69
CA GLY A 728 6.19 31.76 -32.97
C GLY A 728 4.72 32.15 -32.94
N ASP A 729 3.86 31.28 -32.42
CA ASP A 729 2.42 31.55 -32.27
C ASP A 729 2.16 32.70 -31.28
N PRO A 730 1.17 33.56 -31.54
CA PRO A 730 0.73 34.53 -30.55
C PRO A 730 0.15 33.80 -29.34
N PRO A 731 0.48 34.22 -28.10
CA PRO A 731 -0.12 33.62 -26.91
C PRO A 731 -1.65 33.82 -26.93
N PRO A 732 -2.43 32.89 -26.33
CA PRO A 732 -3.88 33.03 -26.23
C PRO A 732 -4.24 34.41 -25.65
N SER A 733 -5.35 34.97 -26.13
CA SER A 733 -5.64 36.40 -25.97
C SER A 733 -5.93 36.76 -24.51
N ARG A 734 -4.86 37.07 -23.76
CA ARG A 734 -4.89 37.42 -22.32
C ARG A 734 -6.03 38.38 -22.02
N SER A 735 -7.10 37.84 -21.45
CA SER A 735 -8.23 38.62 -20.98
C SER A 735 -7.71 39.55 -19.89
N ARG A 736 -7.66 40.86 -20.17
CA ARG A 736 -7.16 41.85 -19.21
C ARG A 736 -8.20 42.16 -18.14
N GLY A 737 -8.65 41.09 -17.45
CA GLY A 737 -9.36 41.18 -16.19
C GLY A 737 -8.53 42.02 -15.23
N ARG A 738 -9.02 43.21 -14.89
CA ARG A 738 -8.39 44.05 -13.87
C ARG A 738 -8.63 43.40 -12.51
N ALA A 739 -7.75 42.49 -12.12
CA ALA A 739 -7.70 41.92 -10.78
C ALA A 739 -7.69 43.05 -9.75
N ARG A 740 -8.85 43.30 -9.12
CA ARG A 740 -8.98 44.24 -8.02
C ARG A 740 -8.29 43.61 -6.81
N ARG A 741 -7.02 43.96 -6.60
CA ARG A 741 -6.25 43.57 -5.40
C ARG A 741 -7.13 43.72 -4.14
N PRO A 742 -7.32 42.65 -3.35
CA PRO A 742 -7.86 42.77 -2.00
C PRO A 742 -7.05 43.79 -1.20
N ARG A 743 -7.73 44.60 -0.37
CA ARG A 743 -7.07 45.64 0.45
C ARG A 743 -6.43 45.04 1.69
N GLN A 744 -5.33 44.31 1.53
CA GLN A 744 -4.44 43.99 2.65
C GLN A 744 -3.95 45.31 3.31
N ARG A 745 -4.19 45.46 4.61
CA ARG A 745 -3.69 46.57 5.43
C ARG A 745 -2.21 46.33 5.76
N SER A 746 -1.29 46.94 5.01
CA SER A 746 0.14 46.84 5.28
C SER A 746 0.66 48.05 6.07
N ALA A 747 1.30 47.79 7.21
CA ALA A 747 2.06 48.79 7.97
C ALA A 747 3.38 49.13 7.23
N PRO A 748 3.90 50.38 7.33
CA PRO A 748 4.95 50.85 6.43
C PRO A 748 6.37 50.47 6.88
N ARG A 749 7.15 49.84 5.99
CA ARG A 749 8.62 49.89 6.03
C ARG A 749 9.19 50.49 4.73
N ARG A 750 10.15 51.40 4.88
CA ARG A 750 10.76 52.17 3.78
C ARG A 750 11.73 51.30 2.96
N ARG A 751 11.78 51.50 1.64
CA ARG A 751 12.93 51.12 0.81
C ARG A 751 13.46 52.34 0.05
N ALA A 752 14.78 52.53 0.04
CA ALA A 752 15.44 53.52 -0.79
C ALA A 752 15.62 52.99 -2.23
N ARG A 753 15.72 53.89 -3.21
CA ARG A 753 16.00 53.56 -4.61
C ARG A 753 17.45 53.88 -4.97
N VAL A 754 18.10 52.95 -5.67
CA VAL A 754 19.26 53.26 -6.52
C VAL A 754 18.95 52.77 -7.94
N ARG A 755 19.21 53.59 -8.95
CA ARG A 755 19.14 53.24 -10.38
C ARG A 755 20.55 53.12 -10.93
N ARG A 756 20.83 52.09 -11.74
CA ARG A 756 21.89 52.13 -12.77
C ARG A 756 21.38 51.58 -14.11
N ARG A 757 22.12 51.89 -15.18
CA ARG A 757 21.73 51.69 -16.59
C ARG A 757 22.43 50.45 -17.18
N ALA A 758 21.79 49.81 -18.15
CA ALA A 758 22.42 48.83 -19.04
C ALA A 758 23.05 49.48 -20.29
N PRO A 759 24.05 48.85 -20.93
CA PRO A 759 24.50 49.18 -22.28
C PRO A 759 24.28 48.04 -23.31
N ARG A 760 23.67 48.43 -24.44
CA ARG A 760 23.60 47.87 -25.81
C ARG A 760 24.36 46.58 -26.20
N ARG A 761 23.68 45.78 -27.06
CA ARG A 761 24.21 44.70 -27.93
C ARG A 761 25.12 45.22 -29.07
N LEU A 762 25.89 44.30 -29.67
CA LEU A 762 26.32 44.31 -31.09
C LEU A 762 25.94 42.95 -31.76
N PRO A 763 25.84 42.84 -33.11
CA PRO A 763 25.17 41.70 -33.74
C PRO A 763 26.00 40.85 -34.74
N GLY A 764 25.74 39.54 -34.73
CA GLY A 764 25.43 38.74 -35.92
C GLY A 764 26.57 38.06 -36.72
N ARG A 765 26.35 36.76 -37.02
CA ARG A 765 26.66 36.11 -38.32
C ARG A 765 26.02 34.71 -38.41
N ASP A 766 25.24 34.52 -39.46
CA ASP A 766 24.83 33.22 -40.08
C ASP A 766 25.46 33.23 -41.49
N PRO A 767 25.97 32.10 -42.02
CA PRO A 767 25.19 31.43 -43.07
C PRO A 767 25.34 29.89 -43.12
N ARG A 768 24.23 29.19 -42.82
CA ARG A 768 23.66 28.03 -43.55
C ARG A 768 24.60 27.17 -44.42
N ALA A 769 24.73 25.89 -44.07
CA ALA A 769 25.11 24.81 -45.00
C ALA A 769 23.90 23.88 -45.30
N ARG A 770 23.90 23.22 -46.47
CA ARG A 770 22.69 22.67 -47.11
C ARG A 770 22.28 21.28 -46.61
N ILE A 771 20.96 21.09 -46.55
CA ILE A 771 20.25 19.80 -46.47
C ILE A 771 20.69 18.86 -47.60
N HIS A 772 20.99 17.60 -47.27
CA HIS A 772 20.89 16.48 -48.21
C HIS A 772 19.56 15.75 -48.02
N ARG A 773 18.90 15.38 -49.13
CA ARG A 773 17.69 14.53 -49.11
C ARG A 773 18.05 13.07 -49.39
N SER A 774 17.69 12.18 -48.46
CA SER A 774 17.52 10.74 -48.68
C SER A 774 16.01 10.40 -48.74
N ARG A 775 15.67 9.17 -49.16
CA ARG A 775 14.29 8.73 -49.48
C ARG A 775 13.56 8.10 -48.27
N PRO A 776 12.21 8.07 -48.26
CA PRO A 776 11.41 7.51 -47.17
C PRO A 776 11.08 6.00 -47.29
N HIS A 777 10.44 5.48 -46.24
CA HIS A 777 9.84 4.14 -46.05
C HIS A 777 10.79 2.97 -45.72
N PRO A 778 10.34 1.90 -45.01
CA PRO A 778 8.97 1.31 -44.87
C PRO A 778 8.06 2.00 -43.82
N ARG A 779 6.95 1.42 -43.35
CA ARG A 779 5.66 1.02 -43.97
C ARG A 779 4.68 0.78 -42.79
N GLU A 780 3.39 1.00 -42.96
CA GLU A 780 2.39 0.51 -42.00
C GLU A 780 2.15 -1.01 -42.22
N PRO A 781 1.77 -1.78 -41.17
CA PRO A 781 1.54 -3.21 -41.29
C PRO A 781 0.23 -3.52 -42.02
N SER A 782 0.31 -4.20 -43.17
CA SER A 782 -0.81 -4.92 -43.77
C SER A 782 -1.16 -6.16 -42.93
N MET A 783 -2.42 -6.61 -42.93
CA MET A 783 -2.83 -7.84 -42.20
C MET A 783 -2.37 -9.16 -42.89
N THR A 784 -1.30 -9.07 -43.67
CA THR A 784 -0.56 -10.13 -44.35
C THR A 784 0.89 -9.64 -44.48
N ASP A 785 1.84 -10.25 -43.75
CA ASP A 785 2.91 -11.09 -44.32
C ASP A 785 3.85 -11.73 -43.24
N ASP A 786 3.90 -11.18 -42.02
CA ASP A 786 4.80 -11.58 -40.90
C ASP A 786 4.61 -13.02 -40.32
N ARG A 787 4.07 -13.97 -41.10
CA ARG A 787 3.54 -15.27 -40.65
C ARG A 787 4.58 -16.20 -40.03
N PHE A 788 5.85 -16.06 -40.41
CA PHE A 788 6.97 -16.91 -39.97
C PHE A 788 8.18 -16.11 -39.47
N ASP A 789 7.97 -14.86 -39.04
CA ASP A 789 9.04 -13.97 -38.60
C ASP A 789 9.50 -14.31 -37.17
N ILE A 790 10.82 -14.48 -37.01
CA ILE A 790 11.41 -14.89 -35.75
C ILE A 790 12.69 -14.11 -35.42
N TRP A 791 12.79 -13.71 -34.15
CA TRP A 791 13.97 -13.05 -33.61
C TRP A 791 15.00 -14.09 -33.16
N ALA A 792 16.13 -14.16 -33.86
CA ALA A 792 17.23 -15.07 -33.61
C ALA A 792 18.59 -14.34 -33.79
N PRO A 793 18.93 -13.38 -32.90
CA PRO A 793 20.08 -12.47 -33.04
C PRO A 793 21.46 -13.14 -32.94
N LYS A 794 21.50 -14.44 -32.63
CA LYS A 794 22.74 -15.24 -32.50
C LYS A 794 22.87 -16.32 -33.57
N ALA A 795 21.84 -16.52 -34.41
CA ALA A 795 21.87 -17.45 -35.52
C ALA A 795 22.78 -16.93 -36.65
N ARG A 796 23.37 -17.87 -37.39
CA ARG A 796 24.18 -17.64 -38.59
C ARG A 796 23.45 -18.13 -39.85
N THR A 797 22.69 -19.21 -39.71
CA THR A 797 21.70 -19.68 -40.69
C THR A 797 20.39 -19.96 -39.99
N LEU A 798 19.29 -19.80 -40.72
CA LEU A 798 17.96 -20.12 -40.23
C LEU A 798 17.06 -20.63 -41.37
N ALA A 799 16.26 -21.65 -41.12
CA ALA A 799 15.29 -22.18 -42.09
C ALA A 799 14.00 -22.66 -41.42
N LEU A 800 12.86 -22.41 -42.08
CA LEU A 800 11.58 -22.99 -41.74
C LEU A 800 11.55 -24.44 -42.26
N SER A 801 11.31 -25.41 -41.39
CA SER A 801 11.01 -26.78 -41.80
C SER A 801 9.50 -26.99 -41.83
N VAL A 802 8.96 -27.37 -42.99
CA VAL A 802 7.53 -27.62 -43.22
C VAL A 802 7.40 -28.98 -43.90
N GLY A 803 6.77 -29.96 -43.23
CA GLY A 803 6.93 -31.36 -43.62
C GLY A 803 8.41 -31.75 -43.76
N ASP A 804 8.78 -32.31 -44.92
CA ASP A 804 10.16 -32.62 -45.31
C ASP A 804 10.93 -31.43 -45.94
N GLU A 805 10.24 -30.34 -46.28
CA GLU A 805 10.87 -29.17 -46.92
C GLU A 805 11.65 -28.31 -45.91
N ARG A 806 12.65 -27.59 -46.43
CA ARG A 806 13.48 -26.62 -45.69
C ARG A 806 13.56 -25.32 -46.49
N LEU A 807 12.88 -24.27 -46.01
CA LEU A 807 12.82 -22.96 -46.65
C LEU A 807 13.74 -22.00 -45.88
N PRO A 808 14.86 -21.52 -46.47
CA PRO A 808 15.75 -20.60 -45.77
C PRO A 808 15.08 -19.25 -45.51
N LEU A 809 15.30 -18.69 -44.31
CA LEU A 809 14.92 -17.32 -43.98
C LEU A 809 16.08 -16.35 -44.26
N SER A 810 15.75 -15.08 -44.46
CA SER A 810 16.72 -13.99 -44.64
C SER A 810 16.74 -13.06 -43.43
N PRO A 811 17.92 -12.61 -42.96
CA PRO A 811 18.01 -11.64 -41.88
C PRO A 811 17.67 -10.23 -42.38
N VAL A 812 16.81 -9.51 -41.67
CA VAL A 812 16.28 -8.18 -42.10
C VAL A 812 16.79 -7.00 -41.28
N GLY A 813 17.22 -7.22 -40.04
CA GLY A 813 17.69 -6.18 -39.12
C GLY A 813 17.50 -6.60 -37.66
N ASP A 814 18.29 -6.04 -36.74
CA ASP A 814 18.14 -6.16 -35.29
C ASP A 814 17.97 -7.59 -34.70
N GLY A 815 18.42 -8.60 -35.46
CA GLY A 815 18.32 -10.02 -35.12
C GLY A 815 17.07 -10.74 -35.63
N TRP A 816 16.19 -10.07 -36.37
CA TRP A 816 15.01 -10.66 -37.02
C TRP A 816 15.35 -11.36 -38.34
N TRP A 817 14.65 -12.48 -38.55
CA TRP A 817 14.67 -13.30 -39.76
C TRP A 817 13.24 -13.45 -40.28
N THR A 818 13.07 -13.26 -41.59
CA THR A 818 11.78 -13.38 -42.29
C THR A 818 11.83 -14.46 -43.38
N LEU A 819 10.68 -15.01 -43.75
CA LEU A 819 10.54 -15.85 -44.94
C LEU A 819 10.25 -14.95 -46.16
N ASP A 820 10.90 -15.25 -47.27
CA ASP A 820 10.67 -14.63 -48.59
C ASP A 820 9.17 -14.65 -48.96
N ALA A 821 8.57 -13.49 -49.24
CA ALA A 821 7.12 -13.31 -49.37
C ALA A 821 6.46 -14.26 -50.39
N ASP A 822 7.06 -14.40 -51.58
CA ASP A 822 6.62 -15.34 -52.63
C ASP A 822 6.55 -16.80 -52.14
N ARG A 823 7.32 -17.15 -51.09
CA ARG A 823 7.30 -18.47 -50.43
C ARG A 823 6.32 -18.52 -49.25
N ALA A 824 6.12 -17.41 -48.55
CA ALA A 824 5.13 -17.31 -47.48
C ALA A 824 3.69 -17.44 -48.04
N GLU A 825 3.41 -16.81 -49.19
CA GLU A 825 2.14 -16.96 -49.92
C GLU A 825 1.95 -18.37 -50.51
N ALA A 826 3.05 -19.04 -50.92
CA ALA A 826 2.99 -20.41 -51.46
C ALA A 826 2.66 -21.48 -50.41
N LEU A 827 2.77 -21.17 -49.11
CA LEU A 827 2.47 -22.11 -48.02
C LEU A 827 0.96 -22.14 -47.68
N PRO A 828 0.34 -23.33 -47.51
CA PRO A 828 -1.09 -23.46 -47.22
C PRO A 828 -1.57 -22.56 -46.08
N SER A 829 -2.70 -21.86 -46.26
CA SER A 829 -3.23 -20.90 -45.28
C SER A 829 -3.91 -21.51 -44.05
N GLY A 830 -4.19 -22.81 -44.04
CA GLY A 830 -4.85 -23.53 -42.95
C GLY A 830 -3.89 -24.11 -41.89
N ASP A 831 -4.27 -25.26 -41.31
CA ASP A 831 -3.44 -26.07 -40.41
C ASP A 831 -2.14 -26.52 -41.12
N LEU A 832 -0.98 -26.00 -40.69
CA LEU A 832 0.34 -26.34 -41.25
C LEU A 832 1.35 -26.55 -40.12
N ASP A 833 2.03 -27.71 -40.09
CA ASP A 833 3.02 -28.05 -39.05
C ASP A 833 4.46 -27.66 -39.45
N TYR A 834 5.06 -26.80 -38.64
CA TYR A 834 6.34 -26.15 -38.90
C TYR A 834 7.26 -26.05 -37.67
N GLY A 835 8.52 -25.70 -37.90
CA GLY A 835 9.47 -25.31 -36.85
C GLY A 835 10.77 -24.78 -37.45
N TYR A 836 11.61 -24.12 -36.66
CA TYR A 836 12.82 -23.46 -37.14
C TYR A 836 14.08 -24.31 -36.92
N LEU A 837 14.85 -24.50 -37.98
CA LEU A 837 16.20 -25.06 -37.95
C LEU A 837 17.18 -23.89 -37.78
N VAL A 838 17.99 -23.92 -36.73
CA VAL A 838 18.96 -22.87 -36.38
C VAL A 838 20.36 -23.43 -36.54
N ASP A 839 21.27 -22.69 -37.20
CA ASP A 839 22.66 -23.10 -37.44
C ASP A 839 22.76 -24.51 -38.04
N ASP A 840 21.93 -24.77 -39.06
CA ASP A 840 21.80 -26.02 -39.83
C ASP A 840 21.46 -27.29 -39.00
N ALA A 841 20.97 -27.13 -37.77
CA ALA A 841 20.55 -28.23 -36.90
C ALA A 841 19.51 -29.16 -37.57
N GLU A 842 19.58 -30.47 -37.28
CA GLU A 842 18.67 -31.46 -37.87
C GLU A 842 17.27 -31.50 -37.22
N THR A 843 17.15 -31.06 -35.98
CA THR A 843 15.88 -31.04 -35.23
C THR A 843 15.23 -29.66 -35.31
N PRO A 844 14.02 -29.50 -35.88
CA PRO A 844 13.31 -28.23 -35.86
C PRO A 844 12.87 -27.90 -34.43
N LEU A 845 13.05 -26.64 -34.05
CA LEU A 845 12.55 -26.08 -32.79
C LEU A 845 11.13 -25.51 -32.98
N PRO A 846 10.24 -25.60 -31.98
CA PRO A 846 8.95 -24.93 -32.03
C PRO A 846 9.10 -23.42 -32.17
N ASP A 847 8.10 -22.80 -32.77
CA ASP A 847 7.94 -21.35 -32.80
C ASP A 847 7.49 -20.82 -31.42
N PRO A 848 8.29 -19.94 -30.76
CA PRO A 848 7.90 -19.36 -29.48
C PRO A 848 6.67 -18.44 -29.58
N ARG A 849 6.33 -17.93 -30.77
CA ARG A 849 5.15 -17.10 -31.05
C ARG A 849 3.91 -17.92 -31.41
N SER A 850 4.02 -19.24 -31.63
CA SER A 850 2.88 -20.03 -32.11
C SER A 850 1.74 -20.16 -31.09
N ARG A 851 0.53 -19.91 -31.61
CA ARG A 851 -0.73 -20.04 -30.90
C ARG A 851 -1.09 -21.51 -30.61
N ARG A 852 -0.59 -22.48 -31.39
CA ARG A 852 -0.97 -23.91 -31.31
C ARG A 852 0.24 -24.84 -31.41
N GLN A 853 0.42 -25.68 -30.40
CA GLN A 853 1.50 -26.68 -30.29
C GLN A 853 0.84 -28.08 -30.16
N PRO A 854 0.47 -28.74 -31.27
CA PRO A 854 -0.34 -29.98 -31.22
C PRO A 854 0.39 -31.17 -30.56
N GLU A 855 1.72 -31.19 -30.61
CA GLU A 855 2.57 -32.27 -30.05
C GLU A 855 3.33 -31.80 -28.78
N GLY A 856 2.76 -30.83 -28.05
CA GLY A 856 3.34 -30.27 -26.84
C GLY A 856 4.46 -29.24 -27.10
N VAL A 857 4.99 -28.63 -26.03
CA VAL A 857 5.88 -27.45 -26.07
C VAL A 857 7.28 -27.70 -26.65
N HIS A 858 7.56 -28.92 -27.13
CA HIS A 858 8.82 -29.32 -27.78
C HIS A 858 8.61 -29.99 -29.15
N GLY A 859 7.35 -30.19 -29.59
CA GLY A 859 7.01 -30.71 -30.90
C GLY A 859 7.04 -29.63 -31.99
N ARG A 860 6.49 -29.95 -33.18
CA ARG A 860 6.26 -28.91 -34.20
C ARG A 860 5.10 -27.99 -33.82
N SER A 861 5.22 -26.75 -34.25
CA SER A 861 4.19 -25.72 -34.12
C SER A 861 3.20 -25.78 -35.26
N ARG A 862 1.94 -25.46 -35.01
CA ARG A 862 0.91 -25.40 -36.06
C ARG A 862 0.39 -23.99 -36.26
N THR A 863 0.23 -23.57 -37.52
CA THR A 863 -0.48 -22.32 -37.82
C THR A 863 -1.96 -22.44 -37.47
N TYR A 864 -2.55 -21.38 -36.91
CA TYR A 864 -3.91 -21.42 -36.37
C TYR A 864 -4.61 -20.07 -36.56
N ASP A 865 -5.72 -20.10 -37.30
CA ASP A 865 -6.61 -18.96 -37.47
C ASP A 865 -7.65 -18.93 -36.33
N PRO A 866 -7.58 -17.94 -35.40
CA PRO A 866 -8.53 -17.84 -34.30
C PRO A 866 -9.96 -17.49 -34.78
N SER A 867 -10.15 -16.95 -35.98
CA SER A 867 -11.48 -16.61 -36.52
C SER A 867 -12.26 -17.84 -36.99
N SER A 868 -11.58 -18.96 -37.23
CA SER A 868 -12.18 -20.25 -37.56
C SER A 868 -12.84 -20.98 -36.38
N PHE A 869 -12.61 -20.53 -35.14
CA PHE A 869 -13.10 -21.21 -33.94
C PHE A 869 -14.49 -20.70 -33.54
N ALA A 870 -15.51 -21.53 -33.76
CA ALA A 870 -16.87 -21.26 -33.31
C ALA A 870 -17.00 -21.55 -31.81
N TRP A 871 -17.10 -20.50 -31.00
CA TRP A 871 -17.37 -20.58 -29.56
C TRP A 871 -18.77 -21.17 -29.29
N THR A 872 -18.81 -22.30 -28.58
CA THR A 872 -20.03 -23.08 -28.29
C THR A 872 -20.55 -22.91 -26.85
N ASP A 873 -19.89 -22.05 -26.08
CA ASP A 873 -20.06 -21.82 -24.64
C ASP A 873 -20.99 -20.65 -24.29
N GLN A 874 -21.83 -20.19 -25.23
CA GLN A 874 -22.80 -19.09 -25.01
C GLN A 874 -23.83 -19.35 -23.89
N ALA A 875 -23.88 -20.56 -23.32
CA ALA A 875 -24.69 -20.93 -22.16
C ALA A 875 -23.87 -21.08 -20.86
N TRP A 876 -22.57 -20.79 -20.87
CA TRP A 876 -21.67 -20.87 -19.72
C TRP A 876 -21.69 -19.56 -18.94
N THR A 877 -22.28 -19.58 -17.74
CA THR A 877 -22.43 -18.41 -16.86
C THR A 877 -21.22 -18.18 -15.93
N GLY A 878 -20.06 -18.75 -16.26
CA GLY A 878 -18.88 -18.75 -15.39
C GLY A 878 -19.09 -19.48 -14.06
N ARG A 879 -18.22 -19.17 -13.09
CA ARG A 879 -18.47 -19.34 -11.64
C ARG A 879 -18.16 -18.00 -10.97
N GLN A 880 -18.86 -17.67 -9.88
CA GLN A 880 -18.51 -16.50 -9.09
C GLN A 880 -17.12 -16.65 -8.47
N LEU A 881 -16.36 -15.55 -8.44
CA LEU A 881 -15.00 -15.49 -7.89
C LEU A 881 -14.98 -15.52 -6.34
N ALA A 882 -16.08 -15.10 -5.69
CA ALA A 882 -16.23 -15.19 -4.25
C ALA A 882 -16.15 -16.66 -3.79
N GLY A 883 -15.16 -16.97 -2.93
CA GLY A 883 -14.89 -18.33 -2.46
C GLY A 883 -14.18 -19.25 -3.46
N ALA A 884 -13.61 -18.72 -4.55
CA ALA A 884 -12.91 -19.53 -5.54
C ALA A 884 -11.48 -19.90 -5.11
N VAL A 885 -11.20 -21.21 -4.96
CA VAL A 885 -9.85 -21.73 -4.75
C VAL A 885 -9.18 -21.93 -6.12
N ILE A 886 -8.19 -21.08 -6.42
CA ILE A 886 -7.45 -21.10 -7.68
C ILE A 886 -6.16 -21.93 -7.52
N TYR A 887 -6.02 -22.98 -8.33
CA TYR A 887 -4.78 -23.77 -8.41
C TYR A 887 -3.92 -23.30 -9.59
N GLU A 888 -2.70 -22.81 -9.33
CA GLU A 888 -1.77 -22.51 -10.43
C GLU A 888 -1.06 -23.78 -10.93
N MET A 889 -1.34 -24.12 -12.18
CA MET A 889 -0.93 -25.35 -12.83
C MET A 889 0.14 -25.06 -13.89
N HIS A 890 1.38 -25.41 -13.55
CA HIS A 890 2.47 -25.43 -14.52
C HIS A 890 2.53 -26.78 -15.25
N ILE A 891 2.00 -26.82 -16.48
CA ILE A 891 1.71 -28.07 -17.23
C ILE A 891 2.90 -29.01 -17.34
N GLY A 892 4.09 -28.48 -17.67
CA GLY A 892 5.33 -29.27 -17.85
C GLY A 892 5.90 -29.89 -16.58
N THR A 893 5.30 -29.65 -15.42
CA THR A 893 5.69 -30.24 -14.12
C THR A 893 4.52 -30.86 -13.35
N PHE A 894 3.27 -30.57 -13.74
CA PHE A 894 2.07 -31.10 -13.10
C PHE A 894 1.83 -32.59 -13.41
N THR A 895 2.30 -33.07 -14.56
CA THR A 895 2.23 -34.49 -14.94
C THR A 895 3.54 -34.96 -15.59
N PRO A 896 3.87 -36.27 -15.56
CA PRO A 896 5.10 -36.79 -16.16
C PRO A 896 5.21 -36.55 -17.67
N ASP A 897 4.07 -36.53 -18.37
CA ASP A 897 3.99 -36.37 -19.83
C ASP A 897 3.98 -34.90 -20.27
N GLY A 898 3.65 -33.97 -19.36
CA GLY A 898 3.77 -32.53 -19.60
C GLY A 898 2.82 -31.95 -20.67
N THR A 899 1.67 -32.57 -20.92
CA THR A 899 0.68 -32.11 -21.91
C THR A 899 -0.61 -31.59 -21.28
N LEU A 900 -1.43 -30.91 -22.07
CA LEU A 900 -2.77 -30.50 -21.64
C LEU A 900 -3.70 -31.70 -21.46
N ASP A 901 -3.59 -32.72 -22.32
CA ASP A 901 -4.40 -33.94 -22.23
C ASP A 901 -4.09 -34.74 -20.95
N SER A 902 -2.81 -34.89 -20.60
CA SER A 902 -2.43 -35.57 -19.35
C SER A 902 -2.84 -34.76 -18.11
N ALA A 903 -2.93 -33.43 -18.21
CA ALA A 903 -3.46 -32.58 -17.16
C ALA A 903 -5.00 -32.66 -17.03
N ILE A 904 -5.73 -32.83 -18.15
CA ILE A 904 -7.20 -33.05 -18.16
C ILE A 904 -7.56 -34.31 -17.34
N ASP A 905 -6.82 -35.41 -17.51
CA ASP A 905 -6.93 -36.65 -16.73
C ASP A 905 -6.69 -36.48 -15.20
N ARG A 906 -6.33 -35.27 -14.75
CA ARG A 906 -6.07 -34.94 -13.34
C ARG A 906 -6.96 -33.82 -12.78
N LEU A 907 -7.84 -33.21 -13.57
CA LEU A 907 -8.71 -32.13 -13.09
C LEU A 907 -9.68 -32.61 -11.99
N ASP A 908 -10.20 -33.82 -12.08
CA ASP A 908 -11.02 -34.44 -11.02
C ASP A 908 -10.26 -34.54 -9.67
N HIS A 909 -8.93 -34.70 -9.71
CA HIS A 909 -8.11 -34.70 -8.49
C HIS A 909 -7.99 -33.31 -7.87
N LEU A 910 -7.85 -32.26 -8.70
CA LEU A 910 -7.85 -30.86 -8.23
C LEU A 910 -9.21 -30.49 -7.63
N VAL A 911 -10.31 -30.88 -8.28
CA VAL A 911 -11.68 -30.69 -7.75
C VAL A 911 -11.85 -31.44 -6.41
N ALA A 912 -11.33 -32.66 -6.28
CA ALA A 912 -11.34 -33.42 -5.03
C ALA A 912 -10.43 -32.83 -3.92
N LEU A 913 -9.45 -32.01 -4.28
CA LEU A 913 -8.64 -31.20 -3.35
C LEU A 913 -9.31 -29.85 -3.01
N GLY A 914 -10.50 -29.57 -3.55
CA GLY A 914 -11.25 -28.33 -3.32
C GLY A 914 -10.91 -27.19 -4.28
N SER A 915 -10.03 -27.41 -5.28
CA SER A 915 -9.74 -26.39 -6.29
C SER A 915 -10.95 -26.19 -7.21
N THR A 916 -11.54 -24.99 -7.18
CA THR A 916 -12.73 -24.63 -7.96
C THR A 916 -12.39 -23.91 -9.26
N SER A 917 -11.11 -23.56 -9.47
CA SER A 917 -10.59 -22.88 -10.65
C SER A 917 -9.09 -23.18 -10.80
N TRP A 918 -8.53 -22.97 -12.00
CA TRP A 918 -7.09 -23.16 -12.23
C TRP A 918 -6.52 -22.16 -13.25
N ARG A 919 -5.27 -21.76 -13.03
CA ARG A 919 -4.48 -20.92 -13.93
C ARG A 919 -3.46 -21.80 -14.65
N CYS A 920 -3.43 -21.80 -15.98
CA CYS A 920 -2.50 -22.60 -16.77
C CYS A 920 -1.32 -21.75 -17.25
N CYS A 921 -0.12 -21.98 -16.70
CA CYS A 921 1.07 -21.19 -17.03
C CYS A 921 2.00 -21.89 -18.03
N ARG A 922 2.46 -21.15 -19.05
CA ARG A 922 3.53 -21.57 -19.98
C ARG A 922 4.87 -20.96 -19.52
N SER A 923 5.86 -21.77 -19.16
CA SER A 923 7.24 -21.29 -19.03
C SER A 923 7.96 -21.24 -20.38
N THR A 924 8.71 -20.17 -20.64
CA THR A 924 9.85 -20.16 -21.56
C THR A 924 11.08 -20.77 -20.89
N ALA A 925 11.03 -22.09 -20.64
CA ALA A 925 12.08 -22.80 -19.92
C ALA A 925 13.45 -22.71 -20.64
N SER A 926 14.47 -22.23 -19.93
CA SER A 926 15.83 -22.13 -20.46
C SER A 926 16.50 -23.50 -20.63
N THR A 927 17.46 -23.60 -21.55
CA THR A 927 17.85 -24.89 -22.13
C THR A 927 18.79 -25.73 -21.25
N ALA A 928 18.24 -26.59 -20.40
CA ALA A 928 18.98 -27.65 -19.72
C ALA A 928 19.32 -28.83 -20.66
N ARG A 929 20.21 -28.62 -21.65
CA ARG A 929 20.56 -29.66 -22.64
C ARG A 929 21.67 -30.59 -22.14
N THR A 930 21.28 -31.71 -21.53
CA THR A 930 22.18 -32.81 -21.14
C THR A 930 22.78 -33.50 -22.37
N THR A 931 24.00 -33.14 -22.76
CA THR A 931 24.69 -33.72 -23.93
C THR A 931 25.35 -35.07 -23.62
N GLY A 932 24.51 -36.09 -23.41
CA GLY A 932 24.95 -37.50 -23.37
C GLY A 932 25.29 -38.01 -24.77
N ALA A 933 26.56 -37.98 -25.16
CA ALA A 933 27.01 -38.49 -26.46
C ALA A 933 26.91 -40.03 -26.54
N THR A 934 26.29 -40.54 -27.61
CA THR A 934 25.98 -41.97 -27.78
C THR A 934 27.12 -42.78 -28.41
N THR A 935 27.35 -43.97 -27.84
CA THR A 935 27.92 -45.19 -28.50
C THR A 935 29.29 -45.11 -29.21
N GLY A 936 30.31 -45.71 -28.58
CA GLY A 936 31.70 -45.82 -29.09
C GLY A 936 32.36 -47.21 -29.05
N SER A 937 31.57 -48.29 -29.03
CA SER A 937 31.98 -49.72 -29.18
C SER A 937 32.71 -50.48 -28.03
N SER A 938 32.41 -51.78 -27.93
CA SER A 938 33.16 -52.87 -27.26
C SER A 938 33.26 -52.87 -25.71
N GLY A 939 33.63 -54.01 -25.10
CA GLY A 939 34.10 -54.05 -23.70
C GLY A 939 33.34 -54.90 -22.65
N THR A 940 32.92 -56.12 -23.00
CA THR A 940 32.71 -57.32 -22.14
C THR A 940 32.65 -57.20 -20.59
N ARG A 941 31.62 -57.83 -19.98
CA ARG A 941 31.48 -58.06 -18.52
C ARG A 941 32.73 -58.71 -17.88
N CYS A 942 33.15 -58.29 -16.68
CA CYS A 942 32.91 -59.03 -15.42
C CYS A 942 33.62 -58.52 -14.14
N ARG A 943 32.87 -58.54 -13.03
CA ARG A 943 33.25 -58.92 -11.64
C ARG A 943 34.51 -58.33 -10.94
N ARG A 944 34.24 -57.75 -9.75
CA ARG A 944 35.02 -57.82 -8.48
C ARG A 944 35.87 -59.10 -8.33
N PRO A 945 37.02 -59.11 -7.59
CA PRO A 945 37.07 -58.56 -6.21
C PRO A 945 38.43 -58.05 -5.64
N THR A 946 38.37 -57.63 -4.36
CA THR A 946 39.39 -57.68 -3.28
C THR A 946 40.58 -56.70 -3.19
N ALA A 947 40.89 -56.38 -1.92
CA ALA A 947 42.19 -56.09 -1.28
C ALA A 947 42.68 -54.62 -1.11
N ASP A 948 42.94 -54.29 0.17
CA ASP A 948 43.94 -53.33 0.70
C ASP A 948 45.37 -53.92 0.45
N PRO A 949 46.54 -53.22 0.58
CA PRO A 949 46.78 -52.11 1.51
C PRO A 949 47.68 -50.93 1.05
N ARG A 950 47.84 -49.96 1.96
CA ARG A 950 48.94 -48.96 2.08
C ARG A 950 50.35 -49.66 2.11
N PRO A 951 51.55 -49.00 1.94
CA PRO A 951 51.88 -47.63 2.44
C PRO A 951 53.03 -46.81 1.76
N THR A 952 53.34 -45.60 2.32
CA THR A 952 54.66 -44.86 2.34
C THR A 952 55.33 -44.40 1.02
N SER A 953 56.25 -43.40 0.94
CA SER A 953 56.60 -42.19 1.76
C SER A 953 57.73 -41.34 1.13
N ALA A 954 57.78 -40.02 1.42
CA ALA A 954 58.93 -39.08 1.26
C ALA A 954 59.41 -38.83 -0.21
N SER A 955 60.20 -37.81 -0.63
CA SER A 955 60.97 -36.65 -0.07
C SER A 955 61.34 -35.72 -1.28
N SER A 956 62.04 -34.56 -1.26
CA SER A 956 62.19 -33.32 -0.45
C SER A 956 62.91 -32.27 -1.40
N THR A 957 63.45 -31.06 -1.14
CA THR A 957 63.92 -30.27 0.03
C THR A 957 64.28 -28.81 -0.43
N ARG A 958 64.56 -27.86 0.50
CA ARG A 958 65.31 -26.56 0.33
C ARG A 958 64.61 -25.38 -0.42
N ALA A 959 64.85 -24.09 -0.09
CA ALA A 959 65.54 -23.47 1.06
C ALA A 959 65.13 -21.99 1.31
N THR A 960 65.39 -21.51 2.54
CA THR A 960 65.25 -20.13 3.09
C THR A 960 66.67 -19.63 3.53
N PRO A 961 66.97 -18.65 4.45
CA PRO A 961 66.21 -17.73 5.34
C PRO A 961 66.46 -16.24 4.98
N ALA A 962 66.23 -15.18 5.77
CA ALA A 962 65.78 -14.94 7.18
C ALA A 962 64.97 -13.60 7.21
N ALA A 963 64.70 -12.80 8.26
CA ALA A 963 64.84 -12.73 9.75
C ALA A 963 63.99 -11.49 10.18
N SER A 964 63.58 -11.17 11.43
CA SER A 964 63.46 -11.79 12.77
C SER A 964 62.58 -10.80 13.63
N ALA A 965 62.34 -10.83 14.96
CA ALA A 965 62.89 -11.56 16.12
C ALA A 965 61.92 -11.52 17.35
N TRP A 966 61.94 -12.58 18.20
CA TRP A 966 62.06 -12.56 19.68
C TRP A 966 61.02 -11.82 20.59
N CYS A 967 60.54 -12.36 21.73
CA CYS A 967 60.84 -13.63 22.43
C CYS A 967 59.80 -14.06 23.52
N ARG A 968 59.47 -15.38 23.58
CA ARG A 968 59.19 -16.27 24.77
C ARG A 968 58.07 -15.90 25.80
N THR A 969 57.38 -16.81 26.52
CA THR A 969 57.42 -18.30 26.78
C THR A 969 56.02 -18.78 27.28
N SER A 970 55.63 -20.02 27.67
CA SER A 970 56.21 -21.40 27.78
C SER A 970 55.11 -22.47 28.05
N SER A 971 55.41 -23.76 27.77
CA SER A 971 55.05 -25.00 28.54
C SER A 971 53.58 -25.46 28.79
N THR A 972 53.22 -26.76 28.97
CA THR A 972 53.67 -28.09 28.46
C THR A 972 52.75 -29.22 29.00
N THR A 973 52.54 -30.32 28.24
CA THR A 973 52.04 -31.68 28.68
C THR A 973 50.56 -31.79 29.15
N THR A 974 49.83 -32.93 29.18
CA THR A 974 50.12 -34.39 28.97
C THR A 974 48.92 -35.13 28.33
N SER A 975 49.00 -36.45 28.09
CA SER A 975 47.98 -37.28 27.43
C SER A 975 47.58 -38.59 28.15
N ALA A 976 46.37 -39.09 27.81
CA ALA A 976 46.00 -40.50 27.58
C ALA A 976 45.52 -41.49 28.68
N ARG A 977 44.43 -42.23 28.29
CA ARG A 977 44.26 -43.71 28.23
C ARG A 977 43.50 -44.53 29.32
N ARG A 978 42.68 -45.48 28.80
CA ARG A 978 42.01 -46.66 29.45
C ARG A 978 40.83 -46.30 30.39
N GLY A 979 39.76 -47.08 30.56
CA GLY A 979 39.29 -48.38 30.01
C GLY A 979 37.96 -48.80 30.74
N THR A 980 37.31 -49.98 30.60
CA THR A 980 37.50 -51.19 29.77
C THR A 980 36.20 -52.07 29.81
N THR A 981 36.10 -53.12 28.96
CA THR A 981 35.26 -54.36 29.08
C THR A 981 33.71 -54.32 29.12
N CYS A 982 33.08 -55.04 28.17
CA CYS A 982 31.80 -55.75 28.36
C CYS A 982 32.00 -57.08 29.13
N PRO A 983 30.90 -57.78 29.53
CA PRO A 983 30.61 -59.05 28.84
C PRO A 983 29.11 -59.47 28.71
N SER A 984 28.81 -60.17 27.60
CA SER A 984 27.86 -61.28 27.36
C SER A 984 26.73 -61.61 28.38
N THR A 985 25.45 -61.81 27.99
CA THR A 985 24.81 -63.07 27.46
C THR A 985 23.26 -62.93 27.60
N ALA A 986 22.33 -63.76 27.06
CA ALA A 986 22.23 -64.59 25.83
C ALA A 986 20.79 -65.19 25.71
N ARG A 987 20.35 -65.59 24.48
CA ARG A 987 19.20 -66.49 24.17
C ARG A 987 17.76 -65.94 24.48
N THR A 988 16.62 -66.40 23.92
CA THR A 988 16.28 -67.49 22.94
C THR A 988 14.98 -67.19 22.12
N SER A 989 14.83 -67.81 20.94
CA SER A 989 13.60 -68.30 20.19
C SER A 989 12.15 -67.84 20.56
N THR A 990 11.12 -67.76 19.70
CA THR A 990 10.70 -68.56 18.48
C THR A 990 9.45 -67.91 17.79
N ARG A 991 8.81 -68.39 16.69
CA ARG A 991 9.22 -68.60 15.26
C ARG A 991 8.13 -69.36 14.42
N ARG A 992 7.14 -68.72 13.75
CA ARG A 992 6.21 -69.24 12.67
C ARG A 992 5.15 -68.14 12.28
N ARG A 993 4.82 -67.80 11.01
CA ARG A 993 4.15 -68.48 9.84
C ARG A 993 2.58 -68.39 9.90
N ARG A 994 1.77 -68.27 8.81
CA ARG A 994 1.95 -68.52 7.35
C ARG A 994 0.74 -68.01 6.46
N THR A 995 0.95 -67.59 5.18
CA THR A 995 0.08 -67.78 3.94
C THR A 995 -1.42 -67.36 3.91
N ARG A 996 -2.18 -67.16 2.79
CA ARG A 996 -2.04 -66.83 1.31
C ARG A 996 -3.50 -66.70 0.76
N GLY A 997 -3.78 -65.95 -0.33
CA GLY A 997 -5.07 -66.05 -1.07
C GLY A 997 -5.31 -64.99 -2.17
N ASP A 998 -5.92 -65.40 -3.30
CA ASP A 998 -6.18 -64.73 -4.60
C ASP A 998 -7.38 -65.47 -5.29
N PRO A 999 -7.96 -65.09 -6.46
CA PRO A 999 -8.19 -63.78 -7.12
C PRO A 999 -9.58 -63.64 -7.86
N ALA A 1000 -9.78 -62.56 -8.64
CA ALA A 1000 -10.65 -62.42 -9.86
C ALA A 1000 -12.21 -62.39 -9.69
N SER A 1001 -13.10 -62.08 -10.67
CA SER A 1001 -13.01 -61.76 -12.14
C SER A 1001 -14.32 -61.11 -12.71
N THR A 1002 -14.23 -60.25 -13.75
CA THR A 1002 -15.18 -60.04 -14.93
C THR A 1002 -16.72 -59.83 -14.74
N SER A 1003 -17.52 -59.18 -15.62
CA SER A 1003 -17.34 -58.30 -16.80
C SER A 1003 -18.73 -57.74 -17.30
N THR A 1004 -18.74 -56.76 -18.24
CA THR A 1004 -19.80 -56.46 -19.26
C THR A 1004 -21.24 -56.06 -18.80
N ALA A 1005 -22.06 -55.26 -19.52
CA ALA A 1005 -21.88 -54.28 -20.61
C ALA A 1005 -23.21 -53.52 -20.92
N ARG A 1006 -23.14 -52.47 -21.78
CA ARG A 1006 -24.22 -51.78 -22.55
C ARG A 1006 -25.16 -50.74 -21.89
N THR A 1007 -25.20 -49.58 -22.57
CA THR A 1007 -26.19 -48.48 -22.63
C THR A 1007 -27.50 -48.89 -23.35
N PRO A 1008 -28.61 -48.08 -23.39
CA PRO A 1008 -28.67 -46.60 -23.40
C PRO A 1008 -29.70 -45.90 -22.48
N ALA A 1009 -29.71 -44.56 -22.59
CA ALA A 1009 -30.55 -43.55 -21.91
C ALA A 1009 -31.96 -43.41 -22.56
N PRO A 1010 -32.88 -42.47 -22.18
CA PRO A 1010 -32.70 -41.31 -21.27
C PRO A 1010 -33.90 -40.93 -20.34
N SER A 1011 -33.73 -39.78 -19.66
CA SER A 1011 -34.74 -38.77 -19.24
C SER A 1011 -35.19 -38.65 -17.77
N ALA A 1012 -35.39 -37.37 -17.39
CA ALA A 1012 -36.37 -36.83 -16.43
C ALA A 1012 -36.28 -37.08 -14.89
N SER A 1013 -35.55 -36.18 -14.21
CA SER A 1013 -36.07 -35.29 -13.14
C SER A 1013 -36.35 -35.80 -11.70
N THR A 1014 -36.62 -34.82 -10.82
CA THR A 1014 -37.17 -34.89 -9.45
C THR A 1014 -36.37 -35.59 -8.32
N SER A 1015 -35.51 -34.78 -7.68
CA SER A 1015 -35.60 -34.35 -6.27
C SER A 1015 -35.90 -35.33 -5.10
N SER A 1016 -35.17 -35.07 -4.00
CA SER A 1016 -35.53 -35.26 -2.58
C SER A 1016 -35.24 -36.61 -1.89
N THR A 1017 -34.18 -36.56 -1.05
CA THR A 1017 -34.22 -36.85 0.39
C THR A 1017 -34.80 -38.19 0.89
N THR A 1018 -33.94 -39.11 1.33
CA THR A 1018 -34.07 -39.68 2.70
C THR A 1018 -32.81 -40.32 3.27
N ARG A 1019 -32.76 -40.33 4.61
CA ARG A 1019 -31.66 -40.69 5.50
C ARG A 1019 -31.35 -42.22 5.61
N SER A 1020 -30.10 -42.50 5.98
CA SER A 1020 -29.65 -43.33 7.14
C SER A 1020 -29.22 -44.81 7.00
N CYS A 1021 -28.32 -45.15 7.96
CA CYS A 1021 -28.01 -46.47 8.56
C CYS A 1021 -27.01 -47.42 7.86
N GLY A 1022 -26.17 -48.10 8.69
CA GLY A 1022 -25.29 -49.22 8.29
C GLY A 1022 -23.79 -48.87 8.14
N SER A 1023 -23.02 -48.47 9.15
CA SER A 1023 -22.54 -49.19 10.36
C SER A 1023 -21.28 -50.09 10.20
N ALA A 1024 -20.19 -49.65 10.85
CA ALA A 1024 -19.20 -50.43 11.63
C ALA A 1024 -17.99 -51.18 10.97
N THR A 1025 -16.80 -50.86 11.52
CA THR A 1025 -15.59 -51.71 11.73
C THR A 1025 -14.84 -52.28 10.51
N THR A 1026 -13.50 -52.26 10.43
CA THR A 1026 -12.43 -52.30 11.45
C THR A 1026 -11.27 -51.31 11.15
N THR A 1027 -10.56 -50.66 12.09
CA THR A 1027 -9.47 -51.17 12.98
C THR A 1027 -8.44 -52.08 12.28
N SER A 1028 -7.11 -52.00 12.45
CA SER A 1028 -6.19 -51.15 13.25
C SER A 1028 -4.78 -51.19 12.57
N THR A 1029 -3.66 -50.64 13.04
CA THR A 1029 -3.20 -50.14 14.35
C THR A 1029 -2.15 -49.01 14.19
N ARG A 1030 -1.91 -48.24 15.27
CA ARG A 1030 -0.97 -47.10 15.38
C ARG A 1030 0.51 -47.50 15.30
N CYS A 1031 1.38 -46.52 15.02
CA CYS A 1031 2.64 -46.38 15.77
C CYS A 1031 2.49 -45.26 16.81
N ALA A 1032 3.03 -45.44 18.01
CA ALA A 1032 3.04 -44.45 19.07
C ALA A 1032 4.32 -44.61 19.90
N TRP A 1033 4.86 -43.50 20.39
CA TRP A 1033 5.88 -43.48 21.44
C TRP A 1033 5.35 -42.72 22.65
N MET A 1034 5.60 -43.25 23.85
CA MET A 1034 5.03 -42.72 25.09
C MET A 1034 5.96 -41.73 25.80
N ARG A 1035 5.33 -40.84 26.58
CA ARG A 1035 5.99 -39.88 27.46
C ARG A 1035 6.88 -40.57 28.50
N CYS A 1036 7.91 -39.86 28.98
CA CYS A 1036 8.43 -40.07 30.32
C CYS A 1036 8.37 -38.74 31.09
N THR A 1037 7.59 -38.69 32.17
CA THR A 1037 7.39 -37.50 32.99
C THR A 1037 8.36 -37.46 34.17
N ARG A 1038 8.74 -36.27 34.63
CA ARG A 1038 9.26 -36.05 35.98
C ARG A 1038 8.67 -34.79 36.60
N SER A 1039 7.84 -34.99 37.62
CA SER A 1039 7.41 -33.93 38.54
C SER A 1039 8.51 -33.63 39.56
N TRP A 1040 8.59 -32.39 40.01
CA TRP A 1040 9.29 -32.01 41.24
C TRP A 1040 8.42 -31.04 42.04
N THR A 1041 7.85 -31.51 43.13
CA THR A 1041 7.26 -30.66 44.17
C THR A 1041 8.20 -30.61 45.37
N THR A 1042 8.41 -29.44 45.97
CA THR A 1042 8.13 -29.16 47.40
C THR A 1042 8.78 -27.87 47.92
N ARG A 1043 8.18 -27.37 49.02
CA ARG A 1043 8.78 -26.55 50.10
C ARG A 1043 9.17 -25.09 49.78
N ARG A 1044 8.18 -24.23 50.11
CA ARG A 1044 8.37 -22.97 50.85
C ARG A 1044 9.60 -23.02 51.78
N ARG A 1045 10.33 -21.91 51.88
CA ARG A 1045 11.10 -21.59 53.09
C ARG A 1045 11.08 -20.09 53.38
N THR A 1046 10.60 -19.73 54.56
CA THR A 1046 10.63 -18.37 55.11
C THR A 1046 11.85 -18.19 56.02
N SER A 1047 12.53 -17.04 55.92
CA SER A 1047 13.47 -16.55 56.92
C SER A 1047 13.70 -15.05 56.73
N SER A 1048 13.76 -14.30 57.83
CA SER A 1048 13.93 -12.84 57.84
C SER A 1048 15.20 -12.42 58.60
N ARG A 1049 15.44 -11.09 58.70
CA ARG A 1049 16.39 -10.40 59.60
C ARG A 1049 17.89 -10.36 59.23
N SER A 1050 18.29 -9.22 58.64
CA SER A 1050 19.24 -8.20 59.21
C SER A 1050 20.65 -8.63 59.69
N SER A 1051 21.75 -7.93 59.39
CA SER A 1051 21.95 -6.50 59.75
C SER A 1051 23.36 -5.92 59.46
N ARG A 1052 23.41 -4.57 59.23
CA ARG A 1052 24.41 -3.56 59.72
C ARG A 1052 25.85 -3.41 59.17
N CYS A 1053 26.16 -2.11 58.90
CA CYS A 1053 27.45 -1.37 59.09
C CYS A 1053 28.56 -1.52 58.01
N ARG A 1054 29.38 -0.49 57.67
CA ARG A 1054 29.44 0.95 58.10
C ARG A 1054 30.34 1.82 57.19
N SER A 1055 30.13 3.16 57.22
CA SER A 1055 31.10 4.28 56.96
C SER A 1055 31.76 4.38 55.56
N THR A 1056 32.08 5.55 54.96
CA THR A 1056 32.01 7.02 55.27
C THR A 1056 32.08 7.81 53.92
N CYS A 1057 32.06 9.14 53.75
CA CYS A 1057 32.21 10.32 54.63
C CYS A 1057 31.46 11.59 54.09
N CYS A 1058 31.70 12.76 54.70
CA CYS A 1058 31.37 14.14 54.26
C CYS A 1058 32.41 15.10 54.95
N PRO A 1059 32.47 16.46 54.81
CA PRO A 1059 31.34 17.39 55.09
C PRO A 1059 31.35 18.84 54.49
N ARG A 1060 30.33 19.65 54.89
CA ARG A 1060 30.24 21.16 54.93
C ARG A 1060 30.03 21.92 53.59
N THR A 1061 29.24 23.01 53.47
CA THR A 1061 28.29 23.83 54.30
C THR A 1061 27.57 24.83 53.33
N SER A 1062 26.49 25.60 53.59
CA SER A 1062 25.34 25.72 54.54
C SER A 1062 24.47 26.93 54.08
N GLY A 1063 23.21 27.20 54.44
CA GLY A 1063 22.25 26.58 55.38
C GLY A 1063 21.53 27.64 56.27
N VAL A 1064 20.46 27.24 57.02
CA VAL A 1064 19.77 28.01 58.11
C VAL A 1064 18.76 29.09 57.65
N ARG A 1065 17.51 29.28 58.17
CA ARG A 1065 16.73 28.98 59.42
C ARG A 1065 15.30 28.45 59.05
N SER A 1066 14.71 27.38 59.64
CA SER A 1066 13.96 27.24 60.94
C SER A 1066 12.52 27.85 60.97
N ARG A 1067 11.44 27.27 61.56
CA ARG A 1067 11.27 26.04 62.39
C ARG A 1067 9.77 25.71 62.71
N SER A 1068 9.38 24.41 62.82
CA SER A 1068 8.33 23.78 63.70
C SER A 1068 6.88 24.33 63.80
N SER A 1069 5.78 23.57 63.99
CA SER A 1069 5.41 22.12 64.11
C SER A 1069 3.84 22.01 64.04
N ARG A 1070 3.04 20.98 64.40
CA ARG A 1070 3.12 19.73 65.22
C ARG A 1070 1.92 18.76 64.90
N SER A 1071 1.70 17.71 65.69
CA SER A 1071 0.58 16.72 65.63
C SER A 1071 0.43 16.04 67.03
N PRO A 1072 -0.43 15.00 67.28
CA PRO A 1072 -1.76 14.62 66.75
C PRO A 1072 -2.80 14.29 67.88
N THR A 1073 -4.05 13.90 67.55
CA THR A 1073 -4.95 13.11 68.45
C THR A 1073 -6.11 12.40 67.73
N SER A 1074 -6.73 11.39 68.36
CA SER A 1074 -7.83 10.56 67.82
C SER A 1074 -8.80 10.05 68.91
N THR A 1075 -10.12 10.03 68.66
CA THR A 1075 -11.11 9.31 69.52
C THR A 1075 -12.40 8.93 68.78
N THR A 1076 -13.22 8.05 69.37
CA THR A 1076 -14.34 7.29 68.76
C THR A 1076 -15.72 7.56 69.40
N ARG A 1077 -16.79 6.90 68.86
CA ARG A 1077 -18.21 6.78 69.36
C ARG A 1077 -19.22 7.85 68.91
N SER A 1078 -20.55 7.61 68.81
CA SER A 1078 -21.36 6.36 68.68
C SER A 1078 -22.87 6.61 68.43
N SER A 1079 -23.54 5.70 67.70
CA SER A 1079 -24.96 5.23 67.84
C SER A 1079 -26.19 6.18 67.74
N SER A 1080 -27.23 5.70 67.03
CA SER A 1080 -28.61 6.24 66.85
C SER A 1080 -29.49 6.23 68.15
N PRO A 1081 -30.74 6.81 68.19
CA PRO A 1081 -31.94 6.18 67.57
C PRO A 1081 -33.23 7.02 67.22
N ARG A 1082 -34.08 6.43 66.34
CA ARG A 1082 -35.59 6.39 66.33
C ARG A 1082 -36.52 7.64 66.14
N ALA A 1083 -37.25 7.63 65.00
CA ALA A 1083 -38.71 7.29 64.85
C ALA A 1083 -39.85 8.33 64.57
N ARG A 1084 -40.43 8.19 63.35
CA ARG A 1084 -41.87 8.03 62.96
C ARG A 1084 -42.93 9.19 62.99
N ARG A 1085 -43.84 9.07 61.98
CA ARG A 1085 -45.25 9.57 61.79
C ARG A 1085 -45.41 10.83 60.88
N THR A 1086 -46.41 10.96 59.98
CA THR A 1086 -47.43 10.03 59.39
C THR A 1086 -48.08 10.61 58.11
N ALA A 1087 -48.44 9.76 57.13
CA ALA A 1087 -49.59 9.73 56.16
C ALA A 1087 -50.17 11.06 55.56
N THR A 1088 -50.71 11.11 54.32
CA THR A 1088 -51.50 10.17 53.47
C THR A 1088 -51.14 10.32 51.96
N GLY A 1089 -51.59 9.51 50.98
CA GLY A 1089 -52.25 8.19 50.97
C GLY A 1089 -52.92 7.82 49.61
N SER A 1090 -52.89 6.53 49.21
CA SER A 1090 -53.66 5.87 48.11
C SER A 1090 -53.31 6.18 46.63
N THR A 1091 -53.36 5.26 45.63
CA THR A 1091 -53.39 3.76 45.56
C THR A 1091 -53.19 3.24 44.11
N ARG A 1092 -52.53 2.07 43.93
CA ARG A 1092 -52.69 1.05 42.83
C ARG A 1092 -52.43 1.49 41.36
N SER A 1093 -51.55 0.87 40.56
CA SER A 1093 -51.48 -0.51 40.00
C SER A 1093 -52.68 -0.90 39.10
N GLY A 1094 -52.53 -1.40 37.87
CA GLY A 1094 -51.35 -1.69 37.04
C GLY A 1094 -51.69 -2.63 35.85
N ALA A 1095 -50.67 -3.10 35.12
CA ALA A 1095 -50.67 -4.18 34.10
C ALA A 1095 -51.14 -3.90 32.64
N THR A 1096 -50.20 -4.18 31.71
CA THR A 1096 -50.31 -4.96 30.44
C THR A 1096 -51.02 -4.46 29.15
N THR A 1097 -50.29 -4.73 28.04
CA THR A 1097 -50.74 -5.19 26.69
C THR A 1097 -51.49 -4.27 25.71
N SER A 1098 -50.69 -3.62 24.85
CA SER A 1098 -50.52 -3.93 23.41
C SER A 1098 -51.58 -3.60 22.33
N THR A 1099 -51.03 -3.49 21.10
CA THR A 1099 -51.65 -3.71 19.78
C THR A 1099 -52.41 -2.56 19.10
N THR A 1100 -51.83 -2.05 18.01
CA THR A 1100 -52.47 -1.25 16.95
C THR A 1100 -53.41 -2.07 16.05
N PRO A 1101 -54.33 -1.42 15.31
CA PRO A 1101 -54.50 -1.83 13.91
C PRO A 1101 -54.68 -0.68 12.90
N SER A 1102 -53.74 -0.61 11.95
CA SER A 1102 -53.92 -0.52 10.48
C SER A 1102 -54.95 0.41 9.78
N MET A 1103 -54.50 0.88 8.60
CA MET A 1103 -55.25 1.12 7.34
C MET A 1103 -55.97 2.48 7.06
N SER A 1104 -55.22 3.34 6.36
CA SER A 1104 -55.56 3.92 5.03
C SER A 1104 -56.80 4.81 4.83
N ARG A 1105 -56.58 5.97 4.18
CA ARG A 1105 -57.34 6.37 2.97
C ARG A 1105 -56.66 7.50 2.18
N SER A 1106 -57.14 7.75 0.97
CA SER A 1106 -56.41 8.45 -0.10
C SER A 1106 -57.02 9.81 -0.52
N ARG A 1107 -56.16 10.64 -1.14
CA ARG A 1107 -56.46 11.65 -2.18
C ARG A 1107 -57.42 12.84 -1.87
N ALA A 1108 -56.80 14.02 -1.89
CA ALA A 1108 -57.04 15.13 -2.85
C ALA A 1108 -57.85 16.40 -2.45
N ARG A 1109 -57.55 17.46 -3.24
CA ARG A 1109 -58.21 18.77 -3.44
C ARG A 1109 -57.83 19.95 -2.51
N ARG A 1110 -57.16 20.95 -3.12
CA ARG A 1110 -57.16 22.39 -2.76
C ARG A 1110 -58.58 22.99 -2.98
N PRO A 1111 -58.95 24.13 -2.37
CA PRO A 1111 -58.55 25.49 -2.82
C PRO A 1111 -57.89 26.31 -1.69
N ALA A 1112 -56.90 27.19 -1.88
CA ALA A 1112 -56.70 28.29 -2.84
C ALA A 1112 -57.34 29.64 -2.43
N THR A 1113 -56.49 30.64 -2.16
CA THR A 1113 -56.81 32.08 -2.15
C THR A 1113 -55.86 32.81 -3.09
N THR A 1114 -56.38 33.75 -3.88
CA THR A 1114 -55.63 34.42 -4.95
C THR A 1114 -55.63 35.93 -4.78
N ARG A 1115 -54.51 36.59 -5.09
CA ARG A 1115 -54.52 37.99 -5.54
C ARG A 1115 -53.60 38.23 -6.73
N THR A 1116 -54.29 38.40 -7.85
CA THR A 1116 -54.00 39.13 -9.08
C THR A 1116 -53.13 40.42 -8.93
N SER A 1117 -52.52 40.98 -9.99
CA SER A 1117 -52.15 40.47 -11.35
C SER A 1117 -51.44 41.55 -12.20
N ARG A 1118 -50.62 41.11 -13.18
CA ARG A 1118 -50.47 41.59 -14.60
C ARG A 1118 -49.04 41.19 -15.08
N ARG A 1119 -48.88 40.42 -16.18
CA ARG A 1119 -48.95 40.78 -17.61
C ARG A 1119 -47.89 41.83 -18.00
N SER A 1120 -47.05 41.66 -19.05
CA SER A 1120 -47.21 40.84 -20.28
C SER A 1120 -45.87 40.28 -20.80
N GLY A 1121 -45.92 39.25 -21.66
CA GLY A 1121 -44.84 38.90 -22.61
C GLY A 1121 -44.94 39.70 -23.94
N PRO A 1122 -44.31 39.28 -25.07
CA PRO A 1122 -43.81 37.93 -25.36
C PRO A 1122 -42.38 37.84 -25.97
N SER A 1123 -41.89 36.60 -26.11
CA SER A 1123 -40.85 36.13 -27.06
C SER A 1123 -41.27 36.42 -28.54
N PRO A 1124 -40.42 36.25 -29.59
CA PRO A 1124 -39.18 35.45 -29.60
C PRO A 1124 -37.95 35.96 -30.40
N ARG A 1125 -36.78 35.50 -29.98
CA ARG A 1125 -35.87 34.67 -30.81
C ARG A 1125 -34.88 33.92 -29.91
#